data_AF-A0A496XKA3-F1
#
_entry.id   AF-A0A496XKA3-F1
#
_cell.length_a   1.000
_cell.length_b   1.000
_cell.length_c   1.000
_cell.angle_alpha   90.00
_cell.angle_beta   90.00
_cell.angle_gamma   90.00
#
_symmetry.space_group_name_H-M   'P 1'
#
loop_
_entity.id
_entity.type
_entity.pdbx_description
1 polymer ?
#
loop_
_entity_poly.entity_id
_entity_poly.type
_entity_poly.pdbx_seq_one_letter_code
_entity_poly.pdbx_strand_id
1 'polypeptide(L)'
;MPELKVTSWIRSWLRPSTSRSVLSLVVIGLALGVGGILAFNATMHATNTDEFCVGCHEQKDNSLVMLQKTRHYGNASGNSVGCSDCHVPHEFVPKMIRKIQASREVWGHITGIIDTPEKYAAHAPHMKKKEIDRIRANDSQECRNCHEVEQMDLDIQSTAARQFHRAMLDNDKTCIDCHAGLAHNPADMPGATVAEAEVLADAHGQKTLCYTCHVSDEGPEDDNLSHENTGCVSCHGDLQAVASRETELDVSPHQSHFIGDVACTTCHNGHIKSVTYCDACHSFDFKMPFGGSWTRKPAPLIVDAEDKAAQEQAITQAPRIETDIVVVGSGGAGLAAAVSARDAGARVILLEKEPVPGGNTKLAAGGMNAAETQSQEKLGITDTKQTMVDDTMKGGHDINDPDLVKVLAYNSSDSIDWLTSLGADMSDVGRMGGASVNRSHRPAGGAGVGAHVAQVLWDNAVQRGVDIRFNSRVVRLLKDPSGTVTGVLVHGEFTGYYVIKADAVILATGGFSRNNKLVAELDPKLAGFKNTNQPGATGDGLEVAQLAGAATRDLEYIQAHPTYSPVGGVLVTEAIRGNGAILVNRNGERFVNEITTRDKAAAAILAQEGGNVYLVFDDAVRQSLSKIESFIHLHIVTEGGSIEILADEIGLPAANLAATITAYNGFVEAGEDAQFERPDLPRELATAPYYAIEVTPAVHHTMGGVLIDTGTRVKDEDGNTIRGLYAAGEATGGVHGANRLGGNAISDIITFGRLAGTEAAMYVKDN
;
A
#
# COMPACT_ATOMS: atom_id res chain seq x y z
N MET A 1 37.36 59.03 38.51
CA MET A 1 37.14 59.14 37.04
C MET A 1 38.47 59.51 36.40
N PRO A 2 39.18 58.59 35.72
CA PRO A 2 40.42 58.93 35.04
C PRO A 2 40.10 59.56 33.68
N GLU A 3 40.68 60.72 33.43
CA GLU A 3 40.62 61.43 32.14
C GLU A 3 41.20 60.56 31.02
N LEU A 4 40.37 60.22 30.04
CA LEU A 4 40.82 59.66 28.76
C LEU A 4 41.72 60.68 28.07
N LYS A 5 43.03 60.41 28.08
CA LYS A 5 44.02 61.12 27.25
C LYS A 5 43.72 60.83 25.77
N VAL A 6 42.86 61.65 25.18
CA VAL A 6 42.69 61.72 23.72
C VAL A 6 44.05 62.10 23.13
N THR A 7 44.64 61.20 22.36
CA THR A 7 45.97 61.33 21.73
C THR A 7 46.03 62.58 20.83
N SER A 8 47.20 63.21 20.72
CA SER A 8 47.36 64.51 20.02
C SER A 8 46.93 64.48 18.55
N TRP A 9 46.91 63.29 17.93
CA TRP A 9 46.39 63.06 16.59
C TRP A 9 44.89 63.35 16.48
N ILE A 10 44.06 62.89 17.42
CA ILE A 10 42.60 63.13 17.37
C ILE A 10 42.30 64.62 17.57
N ARG A 11 43.06 65.34 18.41
CA ARG A 11 43.00 66.81 18.51
C ARG A 11 43.44 67.53 17.23
N SER A 12 44.27 66.91 16.39
CA SER A 12 44.66 67.45 15.08
C SER A 12 43.55 67.29 14.05
N TRP A 13 42.80 66.18 14.08
CA TRP A 13 41.66 65.92 13.17
C TRP A 13 40.41 66.76 13.51
N LEU A 14 40.23 67.14 14.76
CA LEU A 14 39.08 67.94 15.23
C LEU A 14 39.32 69.47 15.19
N ARG A 15 40.50 69.93 14.75
CA ARG A 15 40.78 71.37 14.58
C ARG A 15 40.18 71.87 13.26
N PRO A 16 39.39 72.95 13.27
CA PRO A 16 38.93 73.59 12.03
C PRO A 16 40.14 73.95 11.16
N SER A 17 40.08 73.64 9.86
CA SER A 17 41.16 74.01 8.95
C SER A 17 41.37 75.53 8.98
N THR A 18 42.58 75.96 9.33
CA THR A 18 42.95 77.39 9.33
C THR A 18 43.29 77.91 7.92
N SER A 19 43.36 77.02 6.92
CA SER A 19 43.77 77.32 5.54
C SER A 19 42.71 77.04 4.49
N ARG A 20 41.61 76.36 4.83
CA ARG A 20 40.53 76.01 3.89
C ARG A 20 39.18 76.30 4.53
N SER A 21 38.28 76.95 3.78
CA SER A 21 36.94 77.26 4.27
C SER A 21 36.16 75.97 4.58
N VAL A 22 35.24 76.03 5.55
CA VAL A 22 34.34 74.91 5.87
C VAL A 22 33.60 74.43 4.62
N LEU A 23 33.18 75.36 3.76
CA LEU A 23 32.56 75.05 2.47
C LEU A 23 33.48 74.22 1.56
N SER A 24 34.77 74.52 1.52
CA SER A 24 35.75 73.75 0.74
C SER A 24 35.89 72.30 1.24
N LEU A 25 35.87 72.08 2.56
CA LEU A 25 35.94 70.73 3.13
C LEU A 25 34.66 69.94 2.87
N VAL A 26 33.49 70.58 2.94
CA VAL A 26 32.20 69.96 2.62
C VAL A 26 32.14 69.59 1.13
N VAL A 27 32.59 70.47 0.24
CA VAL A 27 32.63 70.18 -1.21
C VAL A 27 33.59 69.03 -1.52
N ILE A 28 34.77 68.98 -0.89
CA ILE A 28 35.70 67.85 -1.06
C ILE A 28 35.10 66.55 -0.51
N GLY A 29 34.47 66.59 0.67
CA GLY A 29 33.80 65.43 1.25
C GLY A 29 32.66 64.90 0.38
N LEU A 30 31.83 65.79 -0.18
CA LEU A 30 30.79 65.45 -1.14
C LEU A 30 31.38 64.88 -2.43
N ALA A 31 32.43 65.47 -2.97
CA ALA A 31 33.09 64.97 -4.18
C ALA A 31 33.71 63.57 -3.97
N LEU A 32 34.32 63.32 -2.81
CA LEU A 32 34.82 62.00 -2.42
C LEU A 32 33.69 61.01 -2.17
N GLY A 33 32.59 61.43 -1.55
CA GLY A 33 31.40 60.60 -1.33
C GLY A 33 30.73 60.19 -2.65
N VAL A 34 30.49 61.14 -3.55
CA VAL A 34 29.97 60.88 -4.89
C VAL A 34 30.94 60.00 -5.68
N GLY A 35 32.24 60.31 -5.66
CA GLY A 35 33.27 59.49 -6.30
C GLY A 35 33.29 58.05 -5.76
N GLY A 36 33.14 57.88 -4.45
CA GLY A 36 33.06 56.57 -3.80
C GLY A 36 31.80 55.79 -4.19
N ILE A 37 30.64 56.43 -4.25
CA ILE A 37 29.39 55.80 -4.69
C ILE A 37 29.46 55.40 -6.17
N LEU A 38 29.98 56.28 -7.02
CA LEU A 38 30.17 55.99 -8.44
C LEU A 38 31.15 54.83 -8.65
N ALA A 39 32.28 54.83 -7.93
CA ALA A 39 33.25 53.75 -7.98
C ALA A 39 32.63 52.43 -7.50
N PHE A 40 31.93 52.45 -6.36
CA PHE A 40 31.26 51.28 -5.81
C PHE A 40 30.22 50.70 -6.77
N ASN A 41 29.35 51.55 -7.33
CA ASN A 41 28.33 51.11 -8.30
C ASN A 41 28.96 50.58 -9.59
N ALA A 42 30.04 51.22 -10.08
CA ALA A 42 30.77 50.74 -11.24
C ALA A 42 31.40 49.37 -10.98
N THR A 43 32.02 49.16 -9.81
CA THR A 43 32.57 47.85 -9.40
C THR A 43 31.47 46.79 -9.27
N MET A 44 30.34 47.14 -8.67
CA MET A 44 29.20 46.23 -8.54
C MET A 44 28.63 45.82 -9.89
N HIS A 45 28.52 46.76 -10.83
CA HIS A 45 28.06 46.48 -12.18
C HIS A 45 29.08 45.62 -12.95
N ALA A 46 30.36 45.98 -12.91
CA ALA A 46 31.43 45.22 -13.57
C ALA A 46 31.52 43.78 -13.07
N THR A 47 31.32 43.55 -11.78
CA THR A 47 31.35 42.20 -11.18
C THR A 47 30.03 41.43 -11.32
N ASN A 48 29.02 42.00 -12.00
CA ASN A 48 27.74 41.36 -12.33
C ASN A 48 27.63 41.02 -13.81
N THR A 49 28.63 41.34 -14.65
CA THR A 49 28.57 41.01 -16.06
C THR A 49 28.82 39.52 -16.29
N ASP A 50 28.24 38.98 -17.35
CA ASP A 50 28.49 37.60 -17.76
C ASP A 50 29.98 37.39 -18.06
N GLU A 51 30.65 38.38 -18.65
CA GLU A 51 32.10 38.36 -18.92
C GLU A 51 32.92 38.16 -17.65
N PHE A 52 32.58 38.86 -16.56
CA PHE A 52 33.22 38.65 -15.27
C PHE A 52 32.90 37.27 -14.67
N CYS A 53 31.62 36.86 -14.73
CA CYS A 53 31.17 35.59 -14.16
C CYS A 53 31.82 34.39 -14.87
N VAL A 54 31.86 34.39 -16.20
CA VAL A 54 32.48 33.29 -16.97
C VAL A 54 34.00 33.27 -16.86
N GLY A 55 34.63 34.41 -16.53
CA GLY A 55 36.06 34.52 -16.34
C GLY A 55 36.60 33.72 -15.16
N CYS A 56 35.79 33.50 -14.10
CA CYS A 56 36.22 32.74 -12.92
C CYS A 56 35.77 31.27 -12.92
N HIS A 57 34.78 30.91 -13.75
CA HIS A 57 34.09 29.62 -13.66
C HIS A 57 34.27 28.70 -14.88
N GLU A 58 35.13 29.07 -15.83
CA GLU A 58 35.29 28.36 -17.12
C GLU A 58 33.95 27.98 -17.79
N GLN A 59 32.94 28.83 -17.59
CA GLN A 59 31.55 28.56 -17.97
C GLN A 59 31.28 28.77 -19.46
N LYS A 60 32.25 29.35 -20.18
CA LYS A 60 32.11 29.75 -21.57
C LYS A 60 31.73 28.59 -22.49
N ASP A 61 32.25 27.40 -22.22
CA ASP A 61 32.06 26.21 -23.05
C ASP A 61 31.02 25.22 -22.47
N ASN A 62 30.47 25.51 -21.29
CA ASN A 62 29.54 24.63 -20.57
C ASN A 62 28.22 25.34 -20.21
N SER A 63 28.17 26.04 -19.06
CA SER A 63 26.90 26.58 -18.54
C SER A 63 26.36 27.74 -19.37
N LEU A 64 27.24 28.56 -19.97
CA LEU A 64 26.82 29.61 -20.90
C LEU A 64 26.21 29.02 -22.18
N VAL A 65 26.82 27.97 -22.74
CA VAL A 65 26.28 27.24 -23.91
C VAL A 65 24.93 26.62 -23.61
N MET A 66 24.71 26.14 -22.38
CA MET A 66 23.42 25.60 -21.95
C MET A 66 22.38 26.72 -21.77
N LEU A 67 22.74 27.81 -21.09
CA LEU A 67 21.87 28.99 -20.95
C LEU A 67 21.43 29.50 -22.33
N GLN A 68 22.36 29.55 -23.29
CA GLN A 68 22.12 29.94 -24.70
C GLN A 68 21.06 29.09 -25.42
N LYS A 69 20.82 27.86 -24.96
CA LYS A 69 19.78 26.98 -25.52
C LYS A 69 18.41 27.21 -24.88
N THR A 70 18.33 28.01 -23.83
CA THR A 70 17.07 28.28 -23.11
C THR A 70 16.37 29.54 -23.59
N ARG A 71 15.08 29.66 -23.25
CA ARG A 71 14.29 30.89 -23.45
C ARG A 71 14.79 32.08 -22.61
N HIS A 72 15.62 31.82 -21.60
CA HIS A 72 16.20 32.87 -20.76
C HIS A 72 17.31 33.64 -21.48
N TYR A 73 18.05 32.99 -22.39
CA TYR A 73 19.04 33.69 -23.20
C TYR A 73 18.45 34.35 -24.45
N GLY A 74 17.43 33.72 -25.06
CA GLY A 74 16.76 34.24 -26.25
C GLY A 74 15.25 33.99 -26.24
N ASN A 75 14.49 35.08 -26.24
CA ASN A 75 13.02 35.05 -26.35
C ASN A 75 12.51 35.99 -27.45
N ALA A 76 11.23 35.85 -27.78
CA ALA A 76 10.56 36.65 -28.82
C ALA A 76 10.54 38.16 -28.50
N SER A 77 10.70 38.54 -27.23
CA SER A 77 10.73 39.93 -26.77
C SER A 77 12.10 40.58 -26.91
N GLY A 78 13.15 39.83 -27.29
CA GLY A 78 14.50 40.35 -27.46
C GLY A 78 15.25 40.60 -26.14
N ASN A 79 14.75 40.10 -25.01
CA ASN A 79 15.39 40.23 -23.71
C ASN A 79 16.23 38.98 -23.40
N SER A 80 17.36 39.14 -22.70
CA SER A 80 18.21 38.06 -22.22
C SER A 80 18.49 38.22 -20.73
N VAL A 81 18.46 37.11 -20.01
CA VAL A 81 18.80 36.99 -18.59
C VAL A 81 20.25 36.50 -18.51
N GLY A 82 21.08 37.21 -17.74
CA GLY A 82 22.49 36.90 -17.52
C GLY A 82 22.72 36.04 -16.29
N CYS A 83 23.97 35.65 -16.04
CA CYS A 83 24.36 34.83 -14.90
C CYS A 83 24.01 35.52 -13.56
N SER A 84 24.20 36.84 -13.47
CA SER A 84 23.94 37.56 -12.22
C SER A 84 22.46 37.67 -11.89
N ASP A 85 21.57 37.67 -12.88
CA ASP A 85 20.12 37.69 -12.66
C ASP A 85 19.63 36.39 -11.98
N CYS A 86 20.33 35.27 -12.23
CA CYS A 86 20.04 33.96 -11.63
C CYS A 86 20.82 33.68 -10.34
N HIS A 87 21.94 34.37 -10.09
CA HIS A 87 22.86 34.08 -8.97
C HIS A 87 23.04 35.22 -7.96
N VAL A 88 22.54 36.42 -8.24
CA VAL A 88 22.73 37.60 -7.40
C VAL A 88 21.37 38.29 -7.17
N PRO A 89 20.86 38.32 -5.92
CA PRO A 89 19.61 38.99 -5.60
C PRO A 89 19.60 40.47 -6.00
N HIS A 90 18.43 41.02 -6.31
CA HIS A 90 18.27 42.45 -6.62
C HIS A 90 18.35 43.34 -5.37
N GLU A 91 17.76 42.89 -4.27
CA GLU A 91 17.71 43.61 -3.01
C GLU A 91 19.10 43.87 -2.42
N PHE A 92 19.32 45.08 -1.87
CA PHE A 92 20.65 45.54 -1.48
C PHE A 92 21.33 44.62 -0.46
N VAL A 93 20.63 44.25 0.62
CA VAL A 93 21.22 43.43 1.70
C VAL A 93 21.54 42.00 1.22
N PRO A 94 20.61 41.24 0.61
CA PRO A 94 20.91 39.92 0.04
C PRO A 94 22.00 39.96 -1.03
N LYS A 95 22.01 40.98 -1.90
CA LYS A 95 23.05 41.21 -2.90
C LYS A 95 24.44 41.31 -2.28
N MET A 96 24.57 42.11 -1.22
CA MET A 96 25.86 42.29 -0.54
C MET A 96 26.31 41.00 0.17
N ILE A 97 25.40 40.26 0.80
CA ILE A 97 25.71 38.95 1.40
C ILE A 97 26.22 38.00 0.33
N ARG A 98 25.54 37.90 -0.81
CA ARG A 98 25.96 37.02 -1.90
C ARG A 98 27.31 37.42 -2.48
N LYS A 99 27.58 38.72 -2.64
CA LYS A 99 28.88 39.21 -3.10
C LYS A 99 30.03 38.85 -2.16
N ILE A 100 29.80 38.91 -0.84
CA ILE A 100 30.77 38.47 0.16
C ILE A 100 30.97 36.95 0.10
N GLN A 101 29.90 36.17 -0.12
CA GLN A 101 30.02 34.72 -0.27
C GLN A 101 30.76 34.34 -1.57
N ALA A 102 30.43 34.99 -2.68
CA ALA A 102 31.02 34.76 -4.00
C ALA A 102 32.51 35.15 -4.05
N SER A 103 32.98 36.03 -3.16
CA SER A 103 34.41 36.35 -3.08
C SER A 103 35.27 35.14 -2.74
N ARG A 104 34.70 34.07 -2.16
CA ARG A 104 35.39 32.78 -1.94
C ARG A 104 35.72 32.06 -3.25
N GLU A 105 34.82 32.14 -4.24
CA GLU A 105 35.01 31.55 -5.56
C GLU A 105 36.11 32.32 -6.32
N VAL A 106 36.06 33.66 -6.25
CA VAL A 106 37.11 34.55 -6.78
C VAL A 106 38.47 34.24 -6.14
N TRP A 107 38.50 34.08 -4.81
CA TRP A 107 39.71 33.69 -4.10
C TRP A 107 40.21 32.30 -4.52
N GLY A 108 39.31 31.33 -4.65
CA GLY A 108 39.61 29.98 -5.14
C GLY A 108 40.26 29.99 -6.52
N HIS A 109 39.73 30.82 -7.44
CA HIS A 109 40.32 31.02 -8.76
C HIS A 109 41.70 31.68 -8.67
N ILE A 110 41.84 32.80 -7.96
CA ILE A 110 43.12 33.54 -7.84
C ILE A 110 44.21 32.70 -7.15
N THR A 111 43.85 31.83 -6.21
CA THR A 111 44.78 30.94 -5.49
C THR A 111 45.07 29.61 -6.20
N GLY A 112 44.44 29.38 -7.36
CA GLY A 112 44.68 28.19 -8.17
C GLY A 112 43.97 26.91 -7.72
N ILE A 113 42.90 27.03 -6.92
CA ILE A 113 42.07 25.91 -6.47
C ILE A 113 41.10 25.46 -7.58
N ILE A 114 40.62 26.39 -8.40
CA ILE A 114 39.64 26.16 -9.49
C ILE A 114 40.02 26.89 -10.80
N ASP A 115 41.31 27.19 -11.01
CA ASP A 115 41.81 28.02 -12.13
C ASP A 115 42.03 27.28 -13.44
N THR A 116 41.74 25.97 -13.50
CA THR A 116 41.82 25.14 -14.72
C THR A 116 40.55 24.30 -14.89
N PRO A 117 40.27 23.76 -16.10
CA PRO A 117 39.05 23.01 -16.36
C PRO A 117 38.91 21.79 -15.47
N GLU A 118 40.00 21.06 -15.26
CA GLU A 118 40.02 19.83 -14.47
C GLU A 118 39.81 20.13 -12.99
N LYS A 119 40.44 21.19 -12.48
CA LYS A 119 40.30 21.62 -11.09
C LYS A 119 38.91 22.16 -10.80
N TYR A 120 38.35 22.93 -11.73
CA TYR A 120 36.97 23.40 -11.64
C TYR A 120 36.01 22.22 -11.67
N ALA A 121 36.14 21.30 -12.63
CA ALA A 121 35.29 20.11 -12.75
C ALA A 121 35.29 19.25 -11.47
N ALA A 122 36.44 19.09 -10.81
CA ALA A 122 36.53 18.35 -9.54
C ALA A 122 35.75 19.01 -8.37
N HIS A 123 35.59 20.34 -8.39
CA HIS A 123 34.89 21.09 -7.34
C HIS A 123 33.46 21.50 -7.74
N ALA A 124 33.13 21.47 -9.04
CA ALA A 124 31.86 21.91 -9.60
C ALA A 124 30.64 21.24 -8.96
N PRO A 125 30.63 19.92 -8.66
CA PRO A 125 29.50 19.30 -7.99
C PRO A 125 29.20 19.97 -6.64
N HIS A 126 30.22 20.15 -5.79
CA HIS A 126 30.04 20.77 -4.48
C HIS A 126 29.56 22.22 -4.56
N MET A 127 30.12 23.00 -5.50
CA MET A 127 29.72 24.40 -5.71
C MET A 127 28.28 24.50 -6.20
N LYS A 128 27.85 23.63 -7.12
CA LYS A 128 26.47 23.57 -7.60
C LYS A 128 25.48 23.22 -6.49
N LYS A 129 25.78 22.21 -5.65
CA LYS A 129 24.92 21.85 -4.50
C LYS A 129 24.68 23.06 -3.60
N LYS A 130 25.76 23.73 -3.20
CA LYS A 130 25.68 24.92 -2.35
C LYS A 130 24.82 26.02 -2.94
N GLU A 131 24.91 26.22 -4.25
CA GLU A 131 24.15 27.27 -4.92
C GLU A 131 22.66 26.91 -5.05
N ILE A 132 22.34 25.65 -5.36
CA ILE A 132 20.95 25.15 -5.36
C ILE A 132 20.35 25.25 -3.96
N ASP A 133 21.06 24.79 -2.92
CA ASP A 133 20.60 24.84 -1.53
C ASP A 133 20.34 26.29 -1.10
N ARG A 134 21.19 27.23 -1.54
CA ARG A 134 21.03 28.66 -1.26
C ARG A 134 19.79 29.24 -1.94
N ILE A 135 19.60 28.95 -3.22
CA ILE A 135 18.43 29.42 -4.00
C ILE A 135 17.15 28.77 -3.48
N ARG A 136 17.19 27.53 -2.98
CA ARG A 136 16.04 26.95 -2.28
C ARG A 136 15.76 27.67 -0.97
N ALA A 137 16.78 27.87 -0.15
CA ALA A 137 16.64 28.43 1.19
C ALA A 137 16.11 29.87 1.20
N ASN A 138 16.20 30.60 0.09
CA ASN A 138 15.63 31.93 -0.08
C ASN A 138 14.36 31.95 -0.97
N ASP A 139 13.71 30.80 -1.18
CA ASP A 139 12.51 30.65 -2.01
C ASP A 139 12.70 31.16 -3.46
N SER A 140 13.84 30.83 -4.06
CA SER A 140 14.19 31.20 -5.43
C SER A 140 14.06 32.70 -5.69
N GLN A 141 14.48 33.53 -4.73
CA GLN A 141 14.34 35.00 -4.76
C GLN A 141 14.85 35.60 -6.09
N GLU A 142 15.92 35.04 -6.66
CA GLU A 142 16.49 35.43 -7.94
C GLU A 142 15.49 35.24 -9.09
N CYS A 143 14.88 34.05 -9.18
CA CYS A 143 13.87 33.73 -10.18
C CYS A 143 12.63 34.63 -10.02
N ARG A 144 12.24 34.91 -8.78
CA ARG A 144 11.04 35.69 -8.45
C ARG A 144 11.15 37.19 -8.77
N ASN A 145 12.35 37.69 -9.09
CA ASN A 145 12.50 39.05 -9.61
C ASN A 145 11.85 39.22 -11.00
N CYS A 146 11.70 38.13 -11.75
CA CYS A 146 11.17 38.11 -13.11
C CYS A 146 9.92 37.23 -13.26
N HIS A 147 9.66 36.33 -12.30
CA HIS A 147 8.57 35.35 -12.35
C HIS A 147 7.68 35.47 -11.11
N GLU A 148 6.38 35.61 -11.34
CA GLU A 148 5.35 35.50 -10.30
C GLU A 148 4.41 34.38 -10.72
N VAL A 149 4.36 33.30 -9.94
CA VAL A 149 3.65 32.05 -10.31
C VAL A 149 2.17 32.33 -10.54
N GLU A 150 1.58 33.18 -9.71
CA GLU A 150 0.19 33.62 -9.75
C GLU A 150 -0.16 34.42 -11.02
N GLN A 151 0.84 35.00 -11.69
CA GLN A 151 0.67 35.80 -12.92
C GLN A 151 1.06 35.03 -14.19
N MET A 152 1.49 33.77 -14.06
CA MET A 152 1.80 32.95 -15.22
C MET A 152 0.51 32.54 -15.94
N ASP A 153 0.43 32.78 -17.24
CA ASP A 153 -0.63 32.21 -18.07
C ASP A 153 -0.41 30.70 -18.19
N LEU A 154 -1.17 29.94 -17.41
CA LEU A 154 -1.09 28.48 -17.36
C LEU A 154 -1.70 27.82 -18.60
N ASP A 155 -2.59 28.50 -19.33
CA ASP A 155 -3.33 27.94 -20.46
C ASP A 155 -2.45 27.80 -21.72
N ILE A 156 -1.41 28.62 -21.83
CA ILE A 156 -0.41 28.54 -22.91
C ILE A 156 0.75 27.58 -22.60
N GLN A 157 0.81 27.02 -21.40
CA GLN A 157 1.85 26.07 -21.01
C GLN A 157 1.52 24.64 -21.45
N SER A 158 2.55 23.80 -21.55
CA SER A 158 2.35 22.36 -21.75
C SER A 158 1.55 21.78 -20.57
N THR A 159 0.81 20.70 -20.82
CA THR A 159 -0.02 20.06 -19.79
C THR A 159 0.78 19.71 -18.53
N ALA A 160 2.02 19.23 -18.70
CA ALA A 160 2.93 18.95 -17.59
C ALA A 160 3.31 20.22 -16.82
N ALA A 161 3.83 21.24 -17.51
CA ALA A 161 4.25 22.50 -16.85
C ALA A 161 3.07 23.20 -16.13
N ARG A 162 1.87 23.13 -16.72
CA ARG A 162 0.63 23.63 -16.12
C ARG A 162 0.31 22.93 -14.80
N GLN A 163 0.39 21.60 -14.77
CA GLN A 163 0.15 20.83 -13.55
C GLN A 163 1.19 21.17 -12.48
N PHE A 164 2.46 21.26 -12.85
CA PHE A 164 3.55 21.62 -11.93
C PHE A 164 3.40 23.02 -11.34
N HIS A 165 3.24 24.05 -12.17
CA HIS A 165 3.09 25.42 -11.67
C HIS A 165 1.80 25.63 -10.88
N ARG A 166 0.74 24.87 -11.17
CA ARG A 166 -0.47 24.87 -10.34
C ARG A 166 -0.23 24.21 -8.99
N ALA A 167 0.43 23.06 -8.96
CA ALA A 167 0.77 22.36 -7.72
C ALA A 167 1.74 23.15 -6.83
N MET A 168 2.57 24.03 -7.39
CA MET A 168 3.43 24.94 -6.59
C MET A 168 2.64 25.96 -5.76
N LEU A 169 1.37 26.25 -6.09
CA LEU A 169 0.53 27.12 -5.27
C LEU A 169 0.09 26.44 -3.97
N ASP A 170 0.09 25.11 -3.94
CA ASP A 170 -0.44 24.29 -2.85
C ASP A 170 0.66 23.52 -2.08
N ASN A 171 1.94 23.60 -2.49
CA ASN A 171 3.07 22.84 -1.94
C ASN A 171 4.27 23.74 -1.58
N ASP A 172 5.07 23.35 -0.58
CA ASP A 172 6.30 24.02 -0.10
C ASP A 172 7.51 23.88 -1.08
N LYS A 173 7.27 23.92 -2.39
CA LYS A 173 8.32 23.81 -3.43
C LYS A 173 8.68 25.19 -3.99
N THR A 174 9.95 25.37 -4.33
CA THR A 174 10.55 26.59 -4.88
C THR A 174 10.88 26.41 -6.37
N CYS A 175 11.10 27.50 -7.12
CA CYS A 175 11.36 27.41 -8.56
C CYS A 175 12.56 26.48 -8.88
N ILE A 176 13.63 26.54 -8.06
CA ILE A 176 14.85 25.76 -8.29
C ILE A 176 14.64 24.25 -8.10
N ASP A 177 13.59 23.82 -7.40
CA ASP A 177 13.32 22.39 -7.18
C ASP A 177 12.99 21.64 -8.47
N CYS A 178 12.39 22.34 -9.44
CA CYS A 178 12.14 21.82 -10.78
C CYS A 178 13.14 22.35 -11.81
N HIS A 179 13.76 23.52 -11.56
CA HIS A 179 14.58 24.25 -12.54
C HIS A 179 16.10 24.24 -12.27
N ALA A 180 16.59 23.42 -11.34
CA ALA A 180 18.02 23.32 -11.00
C ALA A 180 18.96 23.10 -12.21
N GLY A 181 18.46 22.46 -13.29
CA GLY A 181 19.20 22.17 -14.52
C GLY A 181 19.04 23.19 -15.67
N LEU A 182 18.46 24.38 -15.44
CA LEU A 182 18.18 25.34 -16.52
C LEU A 182 19.43 25.76 -17.33
N ALA A 183 20.50 26.15 -16.62
CA ALA A 183 21.76 26.62 -17.22
C ALA A 183 22.94 25.68 -16.93
N HIS A 184 22.70 24.56 -16.26
CA HIS A 184 23.71 23.59 -15.88
C HIS A 184 23.32 22.21 -16.38
N ASN A 185 24.27 21.48 -16.97
CA ASN A 185 24.04 20.11 -17.41
C ASN A 185 23.68 19.23 -16.19
N PRO A 186 22.51 18.57 -16.19
CA PRO A 186 22.10 17.68 -15.11
C PRO A 186 23.11 16.57 -14.84
N ALA A 187 23.75 16.03 -15.88
CA ALA A 187 24.78 14.99 -15.76
C ALA A 187 26.03 15.42 -14.96
N ASP A 188 26.25 16.73 -14.81
CA ASP A 188 27.37 17.30 -14.07
C ASP A 188 26.94 17.78 -12.67
N MET A 189 25.73 17.42 -12.21
CA MET A 189 25.21 17.74 -10.88
C MET A 189 25.51 16.60 -9.89
N PRO A 190 25.75 16.90 -8.60
CA PRO A 190 25.91 15.87 -7.57
C PRO A 190 24.71 14.92 -7.55
N GLY A 191 24.97 13.62 -7.64
CA GLY A 191 23.92 12.59 -7.63
C GLY A 191 23.36 12.21 -9.00
N ALA A 192 23.78 12.85 -10.09
CA ALA A 192 23.37 12.46 -11.44
C ALA A 192 24.10 11.20 -11.92
N THR A 193 23.37 10.24 -12.47
CA THR A 193 23.91 9.01 -13.07
C THR A 193 24.04 9.18 -14.59
N VAL A 194 25.26 9.01 -15.12
CA VAL A 194 25.58 9.09 -16.57
C VAL A 194 25.46 7.75 -17.31
N ALA A 195 25.05 6.68 -16.62
CA ALA A 195 24.81 5.36 -17.21
C ALA A 195 23.40 5.27 -17.82
N GLU A 196 23.18 4.30 -18.72
CA GLU A 196 21.83 3.94 -19.17
C GLU A 196 20.96 3.63 -17.94
N ALA A 197 19.75 4.18 -17.89
CA ALA A 197 18.89 4.02 -16.73
C ALA A 197 18.41 2.57 -16.63
N GLU A 198 18.84 1.86 -15.58
CA GLU A 198 18.43 0.48 -15.33
C GLU A 198 17.26 0.39 -14.35
N VAL A 199 17.13 1.39 -13.46
CA VAL A 199 16.05 1.50 -12.48
C VAL A 199 15.41 2.88 -12.51
N LEU A 200 14.25 3.02 -11.84
CA LEU A 200 13.45 4.24 -11.91
C LEU A 200 14.19 5.47 -11.39
N ALA A 201 14.99 5.31 -10.33
CA ALA A 201 15.78 6.39 -9.75
C ALA A 201 16.88 6.88 -10.71
N ASP A 202 17.47 6.01 -11.55
CA ASP A 202 18.45 6.45 -12.56
C ASP A 202 17.78 7.34 -13.61
N ALA A 203 16.61 6.92 -14.10
CA ALA A 203 15.86 7.66 -15.10
C ALA A 203 15.43 9.04 -14.59
N HIS A 204 15.11 9.15 -13.30
CA HIS A 204 14.83 10.43 -12.65
C HIS A 204 16.11 11.21 -12.35
N GLY A 205 17.19 10.58 -11.87
CA GLY A 205 18.48 11.20 -11.58
C GLY A 205 19.15 11.85 -12.81
N GLN A 206 18.77 11.44 -14.02
CA GLN A 206 19.17 12.11 -15.27
C GLN A 206 18.45 13.46 -15.50
N LYS A 207 17.32 13.70 -14.84
CA LYS A 207 16.42 14.85 -15.07
C LYS A 207 16.17 15.71 -13.83
N THR A 208 16.31 15.12 -12.64
CA THR A 208 15.95 15.70 -11.34
C THR A 208 17.03 15.34 -10.30
N LEU A 209 16.90 15.88 -9.09
CA LEU A 209 17.87 15.68 -7.99
C LEU A 209 17.27 14.81 -6.88
N CYS A 210 18.11 14.24 -6.00
CA CYS A 210 17.66 13.30 -4.96
C CYS A 210 16.52 13.85 -4.09
N TYR A 211 16.59 15.15 -3.74
CA TYR A 211 15.57 15.85 -2.94
C TYR A 211 14.20 15.98 -3.62
N THR A 212 14.10 15.61 -4.90
CA THR A 212 12.82 15.62 -5.63
C THR A 212 11.91 14.55 -5.05
N CYS A 213 12.48 13.41 -4.67
CA CYS A 213 11.76 12.28 -4.12
C CYS A 213 12.04 12.07 -2.63
N HIS A 214 13.18 12.50 -2.10
CA HIS A 214 13.57 12.29 -0.71
C HIS A 214 13.59 13.57 0.11
N VAL A 215 13.31 13.45 1.41
CA VAL A 215 13.46 14.55 2.36
C VAL A 215 14.94 14.91 2.56
N SER A 216 15.82 13.91 2.56
CA SER A 216 17.25 14.09 2.73
C SER A 216 18.07 13.00 2.01
N ASP A 217 19.39 13.16 2.00
CA ASP A 217 20.31 12.16 1.45
C ASP A 217 20.43 10.90 2.36
N GLU A 218 19.78 10.89 3.54
CA GLU A 218 19.84 9.76 4.51
C GLU A 218 18.81 8.65 4.24
N GLY A 219 17.94 8.83 3.24
CA GLY A 219 16.90 7.87 2.85
C GLY A 219 15.50 8.21 3.39
N PRO A 220 14.54 7.26 3.30
CA PRO A 220 13.17 7.49 3.73
C PRO A 220 13.02 7.67 5.25
N GLU A 221 12.10 8.54 5.68
CA GLU A 221 11.86 8.84 7.10
C GLU A 221 10.86 7.86 7.77
N ASP A 222 10.01 7.23 6.97
CA ASP A 222 8.99 6.27 7.39
C ASP A 222 8.89 5.08 6.42
N ASP A 223 8.26 4.00 6.88
CA ASP A 223 8.10 2.77 6.10
C ASP A 223 6.91 2.80 5.13
N ASN A 224 6.01 3.80 5.23
CA ASN A 224 4.95 4.04 4.25
C ASN A 224 5.48 4.73 2.99
N LEU A 225 6.72 5.26 3.04
CA LEU A 225 7.31 6.11 2.01
C LEU A 225 6.39 7.30 1.69
N SER A 226 5.84 7.92 2.75
CA SER A 226 4.78 8.94 2.61
C SER A 226 5.27 10.14 1.78
N HIS A 227 6.50 10.59 2.01
CA HIS A 227 7.10 11.71 1.29
C HIS A 227 7.38 11.36 -0.17
N GLU A 228 7.98 10.19 -0.42
CA GLU A 228 8.33 9.71 -1.75
C GLU A 228 7.08 9.56 -2.62
N ASN A 229 6.01 8.95 -2.09
CA ASN A 229 4.75 8.80 -2.82
C ASN A 229 4.07 10.16 -3.08
N THR A 230 4.14 11.10 -2.14
CA THR A 230 3.67 12.47 -2.38
C THR A 230 4.46 13.14 -3.50
N GLY A 231 5.78 12.90 -3.57
CA GLY A 231 6.64 13.30 -4.68
C GLY A 231 6.17 12.74 -6.02
N CYS A 232 5.83 11.45 -6.08
CA CYS A 232 5.26 10.83 -7.28
C CYS A 232 3.95 11.51 -7.72
N VAL A 233 2.99 11.64 -6.80
CA VAL A 233 1.67 12.22 -7.08
C VAL A 233 1.77 13.66 -7.53
N SER A 234 2.69 14.45 -6.97
CA SER A 234 2.90 15.85 -7.35
C SER A 234 3.28 16.02 -8.83
N CYS A 235 3.93 15.01 -9.43
CA CYS A 235 4.37 15.04 -10.83
C CYS A 235 3.43 14.31 -11.78
N HIS A 236 2.85 13.20 -11.34
CA HIS A 236 2.14 12.26 -12.21
C HIS A 236 0.61 12.32 -12.05
N GLY A 237 0.11 12.90 -10.95
CA GLY A 237 -1.26 12.75 -10.47
C GLY A 237 -1.43 11.52 -9.59
N ASP A 238 -2.58 11.42 -8.93
CA ASP A 238 -2.94 10.25 -8.13
C ASP A 238 -3.24 9.01 -9.01
N LEU A 239 -3.52 7.89 -8.35
CA LEU A 239 -3.75 6.61 -9.03
C LEU A 239 -4.91 6.68 -10.05
N GLN A 240 -5.98 7.42 -9.72
CA GLN A 240 -7.12 7.61 -10.62
C GLN A 240 -6.76 8.47 -11.84
N ALA A 241 -5.99 9.54 -11.63
CA ALA A 241 -5.50 10.38 -12.70
C ALA A 241 -4.57 9.62 -13.65
N VAL A 242 -3.74 8.71 -13.13
CA VAL A 242 -2.90 7.82 -13.96
C VAL A 242 -3.78 6.83 -14.73
N ALA A 243 -4.69 6.11 -14.06
CA ALA A 243 -5.59 5.15 -14.70
C ALA A 243 -6.42 5.77 -15.84
N SER A 244 -6.89 7.02 -15.67
CA SER A 244 -7.67 7.72 -16.70
C SER A 244 -6.94 7.94 -18.03
N ARG A 245 -5.61 7.83 -18.04
CA ARG A 245 -4.77 7.98 -19.24
C ARG A 245 -4.50 6.66 -19.95
N GLU A 246 -4.88 5.53 -19.36
CA GLU A 246 -4.61 4.17 -19.85
C GLU A 246 -5.77 3.63 -20.71
N THR A 247 -6.26 4.44 -21.65
CA THR A 247 -7.48 4.14 -22.42
C THR A 247 -7.36 2.96 -23.39
N GLU A 248 -6.15 2.48 -23.65
CA GLU A 248 -5.86 1.38 -24.57
C GLU A 248 -5.67 0.02 -23.88
N LEU A 249 -5.66 -0.01 -22.54
CA LEU A 249 -5.52 -1.26 -21.78
C LEU A 249 -6.90 -1.87 -21.50
N ASP A 250 -7.02 -3.18 -21.76
CA ASP A 250 -8.21 -3.95 -21.33
C ASP A 250 -8.27 -4.04 -19.80
N VAL A 251 -7.12 -4.24 -19.16
CA VAL A 251 -6.96 -4.21 -17.69
C VAL A 251 -5.91 -3.17 -17.33
N SER A 252 -6.25 -2.21 -16.48
CA SER A 252 -5.31 -1.20 -15.97
C SER A 252 -4.66 -1.68 -14.66
N PRO A 253 -3.32 -1.58 -14.52
CA PRO A 253 -2.66 -1.85 -13.24
C PRO A 253 -2.94 -0.78 -12.16
N HIS A 254 -3.45 0.39 -12.57
CA HIS A 254 -3.80 1.50 -11.69
C HIS A 254 -5.29 1.55 -11.33
N GLN A 255 -6.11 0.63 -11.86
CA GLN A 255 -7.50 0.48 -11.48
C GLN A 255 -7.80 -0.99 -11.17
N SER A 256 -7.59 -1.36 -9.90
CA SER A 256 -7.77 -2.73 -9.42
C SER A 256 -8.85 -2.83 -8.35
N HIS A 257 -9.13 -4.06 -7.91
CA HIS A 257 -10.03 -4.35 -6.80
C HIS A 257 -9.35 -4.21 -5.42
N PHE A 258 -8.15 -3.63 -5.35
CA PHE A 258 -7.50 -3.34 -4.08
C PHE A 258 -8.26 -2.25 -3.33
N ILE A 259 -8.04 -2.22 -2.02
CA ILE A 259 -8.72 -1.32 -1.09
C ILE A 259 -7.71 -0.36 -0.49
N GLY A 260 -8.20 0.75 0.05
CA GLY A 260 -7.40 1.80 0.66
C GLY A 260 -6.47 2.50 -0.33
N ASP A 261 -5.48 3.19 0.21
CA ASP A 261 -4.54 3.98 -0.59
C ASP A 261 -3.35 3.11 -1.01
N VAL A 262 -3.37 2.63 -2.25
CA VAL A 262 -2.25 1.86 -2.82
C VAL A 262 -1.13 2.82 -3.23
N ALA A 263 -0.02 2.77 -2.49
CA ALA A 263 1.16 3.58 -2.77
C ALA A 263 1.79 3.26 -4.14
N CYS A 264 2.30 4.27 -4.84
CA CYS A 264 3.04 4.11 -6.10
C CYS A 264 4.24 3.16 -5.91
N THR A 265 4.96 3.32 -4.78
CA THR A 265 6.14 2.53 -4.42
C THR A 265 5.84 1.06 -4.15
N THR A 266 4.56 0.66 -4.05
CA THR A 266 4.15 -0.75 -4.03
C THR A 266 4.67 -1.52 -5.24
N CYS A 267 4.67 -0.87 -6.41
CA CYS A 267 5.07 -1.46 -7.67
C CYS A 267 6.31 -0.78 -8.27
N HIS A 268 6.39 0.54 -8.12
CA HIS A 268 7.43 1.38 -8.71
C HIS A 268 8.60 1.59 -7.75
N ASN A 269 9.56 0.68 -7.81
CA ASN A 269 10.76 0.74 -6.98
C ASN A 269 11.76 1.77 -7.54
N GLY A 270 12.31 2.62 -6.66
CA GLY A 270 13.31 3.62 -7.02
C GLY A 270 14.65 3.01 -7.42
N HIS A 271 15.33 2.38 -6.45
CA HIS A 271 16.72 1.93 -6.59
C HIS A 271 16.88 0.45 -6.95
N ILE A 272 15.79 -0.27 -7.16
CA ILE A 272 15.77 -1.66 -7.63
C ILE A 272 14.75 -1.79 -8.77
N LYS A 273 14.73 -2.96 -9.43
CA LYS A 273 13.75 -3.22 -10.50
C LYS A 273 12.32 -3.10 -9.94
N SER A 274 11.46 -2.43 -10.70
CA SER A 274 10.04 -2.31 -10.39
C SER A 274 9.35 -3.66 -10.61
N VAL A 275 8.36 -3.99 -9.79
CA VAL A 275 7.67 -5.29 -9.88
C VAL A 275 6.18 -5.04 -9.66
N THR A 276 5.34 -5.50 -10.57
CA THR A 276 3.89 -5.32 -10.41
C THR A 276 3.38 -6.25 -9.33
N TYR A 277 2.73 -5.70 -8.28
CA TYR A 277 2.18 -6.52 -7.21
C TYR A 277 1.06 -7.46 -7.71
N CYS A 278 0.38 -7.13 -8.81
CA CYS A 278 -0.61 -7.99 -9.47
C CYS A 278 -0.05 -9.36 -9.88
N ASP A 279 1.25 -9.44 -10.19
CA ASP A 279 1.94 -10.67 -10.62
C ASP A 279 2.05 -11.71 -9.49
N ALA A 280 1.73 -11.31 -8.26
CA ALA A 280 1.55 -12.22 -7.13
C ALA A 280 0.47 -13.30 -7.36
N CYS A 281 -0.55 -12.96 -8.15
CA CYS A 281 -1.75 -13.76 -8.39
C CYS A 281 -2.07 -13.94 -9.87
N HIS A 282 -1.73 -12.96 -10.71
CA HIS A 282 -2.07 -12.92 -12.12
C HIS A 282 -0.83 -12.98 -13.01
N SER A 283 -1.05 -13.06 -14.33
CA SER A 283 0.01 -13.02 -15.34
C SER A 283 -0.43 -12.15 -16.51
N PHE A 284 -0.79 -10.90 -16.21
CA PHE A 284 -1.15 -9.91 -17.23
C PHE A 284 0.11 -9.50 -18.01
N ASP A 285 -0.03 -9.16 -19.29
CA ASP A 285 1.10 -8.73 -20.13
C ASP A 285 1.42 -7.23 -19.93
N PHE A 286 1.64 -6.83 -18.67
CA PHE A 286 1.99 -5.45 -18.35
C PHE A 286 3.42 -5.12 -18.79
N LYS A 287 3.59 -3.96 -19.44
CA LYS A 287 4.91 -3.43 -19.83
C LYS A 287 5.41 -2.43 -18.79
N MET A 288 5.71 -2.92 -17.59
CA MET A 288 6.22 -2.10 -16.49
C MET A 288 7.60 -1.50 -16.84
N PRO A 289 7.78 -0.17 -16.83
CA PRO A 289 9.10 0.44 -16.97
C PRO A 289 10.05 -0.07 -15.88
N PHE A 290 11.27 -0.44 -16.28
CA PHE A 290 12.27 -1.02 -15.38
C PHE A 290 11.77 -2.31 -14.65
N GLY A 291 10.86 -3.03 -15.30
CA GLY A 291 10.22 -4.24 -14.78
C GLY A 291 11.21 -5.38 -14.49
N GLY A 292 11.05 -6.01 -13.33
CA GLY A 292 11.62 -7.30 -12.96
C GLY A 292 10.53 -8.36 -12.84
N SER A 293 10.93 -9.58 -12.47
CA SER A 293 9.98 -10.68 -12.23
C SER A 293 9.54 -10.72 -10.77
N TRP A 294 8.26 -10.99 -10.54
CA TRP A 294 7.75 -11.25 -9.20
C TRP A 294 8.43 -12.47 -8.57
N THR A 295 9.07 -12.25 -7.43
CA THR A 295 9.59 -13.33 -6.60
C THR A 295 9.36 -12.98 -5.14
N ARG A 296 8.98 -13.98 -4.34
CA ARG A 296 8.89 -13.84 -2.89
C ARG A 296 9.43 -15.08 -2.22
N LYS A 297 10.40 -14.89 -1.33
CA LYS A 297 10.89 -15.93 -0.44
C LYS A 297 10.36 -15.64 0.96
N PRO A 298 9.67 -16.60 1.63
CA PRO A 298 9.35 -16.45 3.03
C PRO A 298 10.65 -16.25 3.83
N ALA A 299 10.76 -15.13 4.54
CA ALA A 299 11.87 -14.88 5.44
C ALA A 299 11.52 -15.45 6.82
N PRO A 300 12.42 -16.20 7.48
CA PRO A 300 12.22 -16.58 8.88
C PRO A 300 12.13 -15.33 9.77
N LEU A 301 11.66 -15.48 11.02
CA LEU A 301 11.67 -14.36 11.99
C LEU A 301 13.09 -13.99 12.44
N ILE A 302 14.01 -14.96 12.42
CA ILE A 302 15.44 -14.75 12.67
C ILE A 302 16.19 -15.35 11.48
N VAL A 303 16.91 -14.50 10.75
CA VAL A 303 17.61 -14.92 9.51
C VAL A 303 18.91 -15.65 9.85
N ASP A 304 19.72 -15.06 10.72
CA ASP A 304 21.01 -15.59 11.15
C ASP A 304 21.43 -15.02 12.52
N ALA A 305 22.67 -15.28 12.92
CA ALA A 305 23.21 -14.80 14.19
C ALA A 305 23.42 -13.27 14.24
N GLU A 306 23.68 -12.63 13.10
CA GLU A 306 23.87 -11.18 13.01
C GLU A 306 22.51 -10.47 13.13
N ASP A 307 21.49 -10.97 12.43
CA ASP A 307 20.11 -10.51 12.54
C ASP A 307 19.60 -10.64 13.98
N LYS A 308 19.84 -11.80 14.62
CA LYS A 308 19.52 -11.97 16.04
C LYS A 308 20.19 -10.93 16.92
N ALA A 309 21.48 -10.66 16.70
CA ALA A 309 22.21 -9.66 17.47
C ALA A 309 21.67 -8.24 17.24
N ALA A 310 21.29 -7.91 16.00
CA ALA A 310 20.65 -6.64 15.66
C ALA A 310 19.30 -6.47 16.34
N GLN A 311 18.46 -7.52 16.38
CA GLN A 311 17.20 -7.52 17.11
C GLN A 311 17.42 -7.30 18.61
N GLU A 312 18.35 -8.03 19.25
CA GLU A 312 18.66 -7.84 20.67
C GLU A 312 19.18 -6.42 20.94
N GLN A 313 20.05 -5.89 20.07
CA GLN A 313 20.52 -4.52 20.17
C GLN A 313 19.36 -3.52 20.09
N ALA A 314 18.44 -3.67 19.14
CA ALA A 314 17.29 -2.79 18.97
C ALA A 314 16.35 -2.82 20.20
N ILE A 315 16.17 -3.98 20.82
CA ILE A 315 15.35 -4.13 22.05
C ILE A 315 15.95 -3.35 23.23
N THR A 316 17.27 -3.20 23.30
CA THR A 316 17.92 -2.42 24.38
C THR A 316 17.82 -0.91 24.20
N GLN A 317 17.41 -0.44 23.01
CA GLN A 317 17.22 0.99 22.75
C GLN A 317 15.92 1.49 23.37
N ALA A 318 15.83 2.80 23.60
CA ALA A 318 14.59 3.41 24.05
C ALA A 318 13.47 3.15 23.02
N PRO A 319 12.22 2.90 23.45
CA PRO A 319 11.10 2.77 22.52
C PRO A 319 11.04 3.97 21.58
N ARG A 320 10.91 3.71 20.28
CA ARG A 320 10.78 4.80 19.29
C ARG A 320 9.48 5.54 19.54
N ILE A 321 8.41 4.79 19.82
CA ILE A 321 7.04 5.27 20.00
C ILE A 321 6.35 4.46 21.13
N GLU A 322 5.41 5.11 21.82
CA GLU A 322 4.51 4.48 22.77
C GLU A 322 3.04 4.68 22.33
N THR A 323 2.24 3.62 22.43
CA THR A 323 0.79 3.65 22.16
C THR A 323 0.08 2.78 23.19
N ASP A 324 -1.24 2.81 23.22
CA ASP A 324 -2.00 1.98 24.15
C ASP A 324 -2.12 0.54 23.61
N ILE A 325 -2.49 0.42 22.33
CA ILE A 325 -2.70 -0.86 21.66
C ILE A 325 -1.92 -0.92 20.34
N VAL A 326 -1.25 -2.04 20.10
CA VAL A 326 -0.72 -2.41 18.79
C VAL A 326 -1.59 -3.49 18.17
N VAL A 327 -2.00 -3.30 16.91
CA VAL A 327 -2.70 -4.30 16.10
C VAL A 327 -1.76 -4.80 15.00
N VAL A 328 -1.62 -6.11 14.86
CA VAL A 328 -0.70 -6.73 13.88
C VAL A 328 -1.50 -7.37 12.75
N GLY A 329 -1.46 -6.77 11.57
CA GLY A 329 -2.16 -7.18 10.35
C GLY A 329 -3.33 -6.25 9.99
N SER A 330 -3.41 -5.85 8.71
CA SER A 330 -4.47 -4.96 8.19
C SER A 330 -5.63 -5.69 7.51
N GLY A 331 -5.81 -6.98 7.82
CA GLY A 331 -7.01 -7.72 7.40
C GLY A 331 -8.27 -7.24 8.13
N GLY A 332 -9.42 -7.81 7.80
CA GLY A 332 -10.70 -7.40 8.41
C GLY A 332 -10.72 -7.53 9.93
N ALA A 333 -10.04 -8.53 10.52
CA ALA A 333 -9.92 -8.67 11.97
C ALA A 333 -9.14 -7.51 12.59
N GLY A 334 -8.02 -7.12 11.99
CA GLY A 334 -7.17 -6.04 12.48
C GLY A 334 -7.82 -4.68 12.32
N LEU A 335 -8.43 -4.41 11.15
CA LEU A 335 -9.16 -3.16 10.94
C LEU A 335 -10.38 -3.07 11.88
N ALA A 336 -11.12 -4.16 12.10
CA ALA A 336 -12.24 -4.15 13.05
C ALA A 336 -11.79 -3.94 14.50
N ALA A 337 -10.66 -4.56 14.89
CA ALA A 337 -10.04 -4.35 16.19
C ALA A 337 -9.59 -2.90 16.37
N ALA A 338 -8.96 -2.32 15.35
CA ALA A 338 -8.53 -0.92 15.39
C ALA A 338 -9.74 0.03 15.52
N VAL A 339 -10.78 -0.13 14.71
CA VAL A 339 -11.99 0.72 14.78
C VAL A 339 -12.64 0.63 16.17
N SER A 340 -12.87 -0.59 16.67
CA SER A 340 -13.51 -0.78 17.99
C SER A 340 -12.66 -0.29 19.17
N ALA A 341 -11.35 -0.48 19.13
CA ALA A 341 -10.43 0.06 20.13
C ALA A 341 -10.42 1.60 20.12
N ARG A 342 -10.46 2.23 18.94
CA ARG A 342 -10.58 3.69 18.80
C ARG A 342 -11.92 4.21 19.31
N ASP A 343 -13.02 3.50 19.01
CA ASP A 343 -14.36 3.84 19.54
C ASP A 343 -14.40 3.73 21.08
N ALA A 344 -13.60 2.83 21.65
CA ALA A 344 -13.40 2.71 23.09
C ALA A 344 -12.41 3.75 23.67
N GLY A 345 -11.77 4.58 22.84
CA GLY A 345 -10.91 5.69 23.26
C GLY A 345 -9.42 5.36 23.41
N ALA A 346 -8.95 4.20 22.97
CA ALA A 346 -7.53 3.84 23.00
C ALA A 346 -6.77 4.48 21.82
N ARG A 347 -5.47 4.74 22.00
CA ARG A 347 -4.53 5.05 20.90
C ARG A 347 -4.07 3.75 20.26
N VAL A 348 -4.14 3.69 18.93
CA VAL A 348 -3.89 2.47 18.17
C VAL A 348 -2.87 2.72 17.08
N ILE A 349 -1.84 1.86 17.03
CA ILE A 349 -0.95 1.68 15.88
C ILE A 349 -1.27 0.33 15.25
N LEU A 350 -1.53 0.31 13.95
CA LEU A 350 -1.75 -0.90 13.15
C LEU A 350 -0.54 -1.12 12.23
N LEU A 351 0.03 -2.33 12.27
CA LEU A 351 1.22 -2.70 11.51
C LEU A 351 0.87 -3.75 10.44
N GLU A 352 1.23 -3.49 9.19
CA GLU A 352 1.09 -4.38 8.04
C GLU A 352 2.46 -4.61 7.41
N LYS A 353 2.78 -5.87 7.11
CA LYS A 353 4.06 -6.22 6.50
C LYS A 353 4.04 -6.05 4.98
N GLU A 354 2.86 -6.14 4.36
CA GLU A 354 2.68 -5.89 2.95
C GLU A 354 2.71 -4.38 2.62
N PRO A 355 3.00 -4.01 1.37
CA PRO A 355 2.85 -2.63 0.89
C PRO A 355 1.38 -2.21 0.67
N VAL A 356 0.42 -3.14 0.82
CA VAL A 356 -1.01 -2.91 0.58
C VAL A 356 -1.88 -3.50 1.69
N PRO A 357 -3.03 -2.88 2.01
CA PRO A 357 -3.87 -3.33 3.11
C PRO A 357 -4.75 -4.54 2.78
N GLY A 358 -5.47 -5.04 3.78
CA GLY A 358 -6.65 -5.90 3.60
C GLY A 358 -6.35 -7.40 3.53
N GLY A 359 -5.09 -7.83 3.48
CA GLY A 359 -4.70 -9.25 3.52
C GLY A 359 -5.51 -10.13 2.56
N ASN A 360 -5.99 -11.29 3.05
CA ASN A 360 -6.93 -12.15 2.32
C ASN A 360 -8.38 -11.63 2.38
N THR A 361 -8.72 -10.80 3.36
CA THR A 361 -10.08 -10.26 3.52
C THR A 361 -10.56 -9.57 2.26
N LYS A 362 -9.72 -8.73 1.63
CA LYS A 362 -10.06 -8.03 0.38
C LYS A 362 -10.38 -8.95 -0.81
N LEU A 363 -9.96 -10.22 -0.75
CA LEU A 363 -10.16 -11.20 -1.82
C LEU A 363 -11.45 -12.03 -1.64
N ALA A 364 -12.14 -11.90 -0.51
CA ALA A 364 -13.35 -12.66 -0.25
C ALA A 364 -14.49 -12.26 -1.23
N ALA A 365 -15.17 -13.27 -1.78
CA ALA A 365 -16.24 -13.06 -2.74
C ALA A 365 -17.63 -13.42 -2.18
N GLY A 366 -17.80 -14.64 -1.66
CA GLY A 366 -19.11 -15.28 -1.46
C GLY A 366 -20.10 -14.56 -0.53
N GLY A 367 -19.66 -14.13 0.66
CA GLY A 367 -20.52 -13.46 1.64
C GLY A 367 -20.01 -13.63 3.09
N MET A 368 -20.73 -13.00 4.02
CA MET A 368 -20.54 -13.06 5.48
C MET A 368 -21.74 -13.74 6.12
N ASN A 369 -21.54 -14.84 6.84
CA ASN A 369 -22.66 -15.54 7.46
C ASN A 369 -23.18 -14.80 8.70
N ALA A 370 -24.49 -14.61 8.78
CA ALA A 370 -25.16 -14.14 10.00
C ALA A 370 -26.61 -14.61 10.04
N ALA A 371 -27.12 -14.86 11.25
CA ALA A 371 -28.48 -15.34 11.46
C ALA A 371 -29.31 -14.32 12.25
N GLU A 372 -30.62 -14.34 12.01
CA GLU A 372 -31.62 -13.43 12.63
C GLU A 372 -31.37 -11.95 12.30
N THR A 373 -30.95 -11.66 11.07
CA THR A 373 -30.62 -10.29 10.65
C THR A 373 -31.81 -9.53 10.07
N GLN A 374 -31.74 -8.20 10.11
CA GLN A 374 -32.73 -7.32 9.46
C GLN A 374 -32.82 -7.55 7.94
N SER A 375 -31.70 -7.89 7.29
CA SER A 375 -31.68 -8.20 5.85
C SER A 375 -32.42 -9.52 5.57
N GLN A 376 -32.24 -10.55 6.41
CA GLN A 376 -33.00 -11.80 6.29
C GLN A 376 -34.51 -11.56 6.47
N GLU A 377 -34.90 -10.79 7.48
CA GLU A 377 -36.30 -10.44 7.74
C GLU A 377 -36.94 -9.73 6.53
N LYS A 378 -36.27 -8.72 5.96
CA LYS A 378 -36.73 -7.99 4.76
C LYS A 378 -36.91 -8.89 3.54
N LEU A 379 -36.12 -9.94 3.43
CA LEU A 379 -36.19 -10.93 2.34
C LEU A 379 -37.12 -12.11 2.65
N GLY A 380 -37.78 -12.13 3.82
CA GLY A 380 -38.66 -13.22 4.25
C GLY A 380 -37.92 -14.53 4.55
N ILE A 381 -36.61 -14.46 4.85
CA ILE A 381 -35.78 -15.62 5.17
C ILE A 381 -35.91 -15.91 6.67
N THR A 382 -36.35 -17.13 7.02
CA THR A 382 -36.42 -17.59 8.41
C THR A 382 -35.18 -18.40 8.76
N ASP A 383 -34.38 -17.91 9.70
CA ASP A 383 -33.16 -18.56 10.21
C ASP A 383 -33.09 -18.39 11.73
N THR A 384 -32.24 -19.15 12.41
CA THR A 384 -31.99 -18.97 13.85
C THR A 384 -30.50 -19.02 14.16
N LYS A 385 -30.09 -18.32 15.22
CA LYS A 385 -28.70 -18.40 15.72
C LYS A 385 -28.31 -19.83 16.07
N GLN A 386 -29.25 -20.61 16.61
CA GLN A 386 -29.00 -22.03 16.91
C GLN A 386 -28.79 -22.85 15.64
N THR A 387 -29.55 -22.62 14.57
CA THR A 387 -29.31 -23.29 13.27
C THR A 387 -27.92 -22.96 12.73
N MET A 388 -27.45 -21.73 12.87
CA MET A 388 -26.08 -21.36 12.49
C MET A 388 -25.02 -22.09 13.35
N VAL A 389 -25.26 -22.27 14.66
CA VAL A 389 -24.41 -23.09 15.54
C VAL A 389 -24.38 -24.54 15.05
N ASP A 390 -25.54 -25.15 14.86
CA ASP A 390 -25.68 -26.56 14.49
C ASP A 390 -25.02 -26.86 13.14
N ASP A 391 -25.25 -26.00 12.14
CA ASP A 391 -24.61 -26.10 10.83
C ASP A 391 -23.08 -25.96 10.96
N THR A 392 -22.59 -25.02 11.78
CA THR A 392 -21.15 -24.78 11.96
C THR A 392 -20.47 -25.94 12.68
N MET A 393 -21.06 -26.46 13.76
CA MET A 393 -20.55 -27.63 14.49
C MET A 393 -20.51 -28.86 13.58
N LYS A 394 -21.62 -29.14 12.87
CA LYS A 394 -21.68 -30.24 11.89
C LYS A 394 -20.65 -30.07 10.77
N GLY A 395 -20.51 -28.84 10.25
CA GLY A 395 -19.57 -28.50 9.18
C GLY A 395 -18.12 -28.69 9.59
N GLY A 396 -17.79 -28.38 10.86
CA GLY A 396 -16.46 -28.55 11.45
C GLY A 396 -16.21 -29.91 12.09
N HIS A 397 -17.08 -30.89 11.84
CA HIS A 397 -17.01 -32.27 12.35
C HIS A 397 -17.02 -32.36 13.89
N ASP A 398 -17.72 -31.45 14.56
CA ASP A 398 -17.85 -31.34 16.02
C ASP A 398 -16.50 -31.19 16.77
N ILE A 399 -15.44 -30.77 16.06
CA ILE A 399 -14.11 -30.47 16.63
C ILE A 399 -14.01 -29.03 17.13
N ASN A 400 -14.90 -28.15 16.67
CA ASN A 400 -14.94 -26.76 17.05
C ASN A 400 -15.01 -26.60 18.58
N ASP A 401 -14.49 -25.49 19.09
CA ASP A 401 -14.83 -25.03 20.43
C ASP A 401 -16.29 -24.51 20.44
N PRO A 402 -17.22 -25.18 21.15
CA PRO A 402 -18.62 -24.83 21.08
C PRO A 402 -18.92 -23.45 21.66
N ASP A 403 -18.08 -22.92 22.57
CA ASP A 403 -18.30 -21.60 23.14
C ASP A 403 -17.82 -20.51 22.17
N LEU A 404 -16.75 -20.74 21.41
CA LEU A 404 -16.36 -19.85 20.31
C LEU A 404 -17.41 -19.85 19.19
N VAL A 405 -17.98 -21.01 18.85
CA VAL A 405 -19.07 -21.09 17.83
C VAL A 405 -20.32 -20.35 18.29
N LYS A 406 -20.67 -20.41 19.59
CA LYS A 406 -21.76 -19.59 20.14
C LYS A 406 -21.46 -18.10 20.02
N VAL A 407 -20.26 -17.65 20.38
CA VAL A 407 -19.85 -16.24 20.22
C VAL A 407 -20.00 -15.82 18.76
N LEU A 408 -19.53 -16.64 17.81
CA LEU A 408 -19.68 -16.39 16.38
C LEU A 408 -21.14 -16.22 15.96
N ALA A 409 -22.00 -17.19 16.28
CA ALA A 409 -23.38 -17.20 15.83
C ALA A 409 -24.23 -16.11 16.51
N TYR A 410 -24.10 -15.97 17.84
CA TYR A 410 -24.97 -15.09 18.61
C TYR A 410 -24.69 -13.60 18.41
N ASN A 411 -23.44 -13.25 18.05
CA ASN A 411 -23.05 -11.88 17.71
C ASN A 411 -23.09 -11.60 16.20
N SER A 412 -23.45 -12.59 15.36
CA SER A 412 -23.37 -12.43 13.91
C SER A 412 -24.28 -11.33 13.36
N SER A 413 -25.51 -11.19 13.88
CA SER A 413 -26.41 -10.08 13.51
C SER A 413 -25.86 -8.73 13.96
N ASP A 414 -25.34 -8.63 15.18
CA ASP A 414 -24.77 -7.39 15.71
C ASP A 414 -23.53 -6.95 14.91
N SER A 415 -22.78 -7.91 14.37
CA SER A 415 -21.66 -7.66 13.45
C SER A 415 -22.13 -7.13 12.09
N ILE A 416 -23.25 -7.63 11.54
CA ILE A 416 -23.88 -7.06 10.34
C ILE A 416 -24.41 -5.66 10.59
N ASP A 417 -25.12 -5.45 11.70
CA ASP A 417 -25.66 -4.13 12.08
C ASP A 417 -24.53 -3.12 12.31
N TRP A 418 -23.43 -3.54 12.92
CA TRP A 418 -22.26 -2.70 13.11
C TRP A 418 -21.61 -2.31 11.79
N LEU A 419 -21.33 -3.26 10.89
CA LEU A 419 -20.82 -2.94 9.55
C LEU A 419 -21.76 -2.00 8.78
N THR A 420 -23.07 -2.23 8.87
CA THR A 420 -24.08 -1.36 8.25
C THR A 420 -24.02 0.06 8.82
N SER A 421 -23.84 0.20 10.14
CA SER A 421 -23.67 1.50 10.81
C SER A 421 -22.40 2.25 10.38
N LEU A 422 -21.38 1.52 9.92
CA LEU A 422 -20.14 2.07 9.38
C LEU A 422 -20.23 2.40 7.87
N GLY A 423 -21.35 2.05 7.21
CA GLY A 423 -21.60 2.34 5.80
C GLY A 423 -21.57 1.13 4.87
N ALA A 424 -21.45 -0.10 5.38
CA ALA A 424 -21.45 -1.29 4.54
C ALA A 424 -22.86 -1.67 4.06
N ASP A 425 -23.01 -1.88 2.76
CA ASP A 425 -24.13 -2.66 2.20
C ASP A 425 -23.96 -4.18 2.43
N MET A 426 -24.90 -4.76 3.18
CA MET A 426 -25.00 -6.19 3.51
C MET A 426 -26.43 -6.73 3.23
N SER A 427 -27.06 -6.20 2.18
CA SER A 427 -28.49 -6.41 1.89
C SER A 427 -28.83 -7.65 1.06
N ASP A 428 -27.92 -8.17 0.24
CA ASP A 428 -28.13 -9.41 -0.52
C ASP A 428 -27.75 -10.64 0.31
N VAL A 429 -28.55 -11.70 0.25
CA VAL A 429 -28.39 -12.90 1.11
C VAL A 429 -28.46 -14.19 0.29
N GLY A 430 -27.29 -14.81 0.11
CA GLY A 430 -27.14 -16.03 -0.68
C GLY A 430 -26.97 -17.32 0.13
N ARG A 431 -26.90 -18.45 -0.60
CA ARG A 431 -26.55 -19.79 -0.09
C ARG A 431 -25.07 -20.11 -0.32
N MET A 432 -24.46 -20.76 0.67
CA MET A 432 -23.11 -21.33 0.58
C MET A 432 -23.15 -22.81 1.00
N GLY A 433 -22.10 -23.57 0.70
CA GLY A 433 -22.05 -25.01 0.96
C GLY A 433 -22.10 -25.33 2.45
N GLY A 434 -22.89 -26.35 2.82
CA GLY A 434 -23.06 -26.82 4.19
C GLY A 434 -24.00 -25.98 5.09
N ALA A 435 -24.57 -24.89 4.58
CA ALA A 435 -25.60 -24.11 5.29
C ALA A 435 -27.01 -24.62 4.98
N SER A 436 -27.85 -24.73 6.01
CA SER A 436 -29.25 -25.14 5.90
C SER A 436 -30.17 -24.01 5.39
N VAL A 437 -29.78 -22.74 5.56
CA VAL A 437 -30.58 -21.55 5.22
C VAL A 437 -29.71 -20.51 4.49
N ASN A 438 -30.32 -19.66 3.66
CA ASN A 438 -29.65 -18.50 3.08
C ASN A 438 -29.24 -17.53 4.18
N ARG A 439 -27.94 -17.32 4.35
CA ARG A 439 -27.40 -16.44 5.39
C ARG A 439 -26.11 -15.74 5.04
N SER A 440 -25.63 -15.91 3.80
CA SER A 440 -24.37 -15.31 3.36
C SER A 440 -24.63 -13.90 2.83
N HIS A 441 -24.43 -12.91 3.68
CA HIS A 441 -24.65 -11.49 3.41
C HIS A 441 -23.55 -10.90 2.53
N ARG A 442 -23.94 -10.08 1.56
CA ARG A 442 -23.02 -9.38 0.64
C ARG A 442 -23.69 -8.11 0.08
N PRO A 443 -22.95 -7.25 -0.65
CA PRO A 443 -23.54 -6.08 -1.28
C PRO A 443 -24.60 -6.45 -2.34
N ALA A 444 -25.53 -5.53 -2.57
CA ALA A 444 -26.63 -5.68 -3.51
C ALA A 444 -26.15 -6.14 -4.90
N GLY A 445 -26.94 -7.02 -5.54
CA GLY A 445 -26.60 -7.59 -6.85
C GLY A 445 -25.47 -8.63 -6.81
N GLY A 446 -25.06 -9.08 -5.62
CA GLY A 446 -24.12 -10.19 -5.47
C GLY A 446 -22.66 -9.83 -5.76
N ALA A 447 -22.26 -8.60 -5.43
CA ALA A 447 -20.87 -8.16 -5.54
C ALA A 447 -19.99 -8.83 -4.45
N GLY A 448 -18.66 -8.71 -4.59
CA GLY A 448 -17.72 -9.32 -3.66
C GLY A 448 -17.72 -8.66 -2.28
N VAL A 449 -18.00 -9.42 -1.22
CA VAL A 449 -18.06 -8.91 0.15
C VAL A 449 -16.71 -8.41 0.69
N GLY A 450 -15.60 -9.01 0.25
CA GLY A 450 -14.29 -8.84 0.87
C GLY A 450 -13.72 -7.45 0.71
N ALA A 451 -13.58 -6.99 -0.54
CA ALA A 451 -13.08 -5.65 -0.85
C ALA A 451 -14.02 -4.57 -0.25
N HIS A 452 -15.33 -4.77 -0.34
CA HIS A 452 -16.31 -3.83 0.22
C HIS A 452 -16.17 -3.66 1.74
N VAL A 453 -16.19 -4.77 2.50
CA VAL A 453 -16.04 -4.73 3.96
C VAL A 453 -14.66 -4.20 4.37
N ALA A 454 -13.59 -4.61 3.69
CA ALA A 454 -12.25 -4.11 3.97
C ALA A 454 -12.12 -2.60 3.71
N GLN A 455 -12.73 -2.07 2.63
CA GLN A 455 -12.74 -0.64 2.34
C GLN A 455 -13.51 0.15 3.38
N VAL A 456 -14.72 -0.30 3.76
CA VAL A 456 -15.52 0.38 4.78
C VAL A 456 -14.76 0.44 6.11
N LEU A 457 -14.12 -0.66 6.52
CA LEU A 457 -13.32 -0.68 7.74
C LEU A 457 -12.05 0.18 7.64
N TRP A 458 -11.40 0.20 6.47
CA TRP A 458 -10.25 1.06 6.20
C TRP A 458 -10.62 2.53 6.38
N ASP A 459 -11.67 3.00 5.70
CA ASP A 459 -12.13 4.39 5.76
C ASP A 459 -12.46 4.78 7.21
N ASN A 460 -13.13 3.88 7.94
CA ASN A 460 -13.49 4.11 9.33
C ASN A 460 -12.29 4.12 10.29
N ALA A 461 -11.24 3.33 10.01
CA ALA A 461 -10.00 3.35 10.77
C ALA A 461 -9.22 4.65 10.54
N VAL A 462 -9.09 5.07 9.27
CA VAL A 462 -8.44 6.34 8.89
C VAL A 462 -9.20 7.53 9.49
N GLN A 463 -10.53 7.56 9.37
CA GLN A 463 -11.37 8.63 9.95
C GLN A 463 -11.20 8.77 11.46
N ARG A 464 -10.91 7.66 12.16
CA ARG A 464 -10.67 7.65 13.61
C ARG A 464 -9.25 7.99 13.98
N GLY A 465 -8.34 8.20 13.02
CA GLY A 465 -6.95 8.55 13.23
C GLY A 465 -6.09 7.39 13.72
N VAL A 466 -6.38 6.16 13.31
CA VAL A 466 -5.47 5.01 13.49
C VAL A 466 -4.16 5.29 12.76
N ASP A 467 -3.03 5.10 13.43
CA ASP A 467 -1.70 5.16 12.81
C ASP A 467 -1.42 3.82 12.11
N ILE A 468 -1.56 3.79 10.78
CA ILE A 468 -1.41 2.58 9.96
C ILE A 468 -0.05 2.61 9.26
N ARG A 469 0.73 1.55 9.41
CA ARG A 469 2.08 1.43 8.85
C ARG A 469 2.24 0.17 8.03
N PHE A 470 2.57 0.35 6.76
CA PHE A 470 2.93 -0.67 5.78
C PHE A 470 4.41 -0.98 5.83
N ASN A 471 4.81 -2.04 5.12
CA ASN A 471 6.20 -2.50 5.05
C ASN A 471 6.82 -2.66 6.46
N SER A 472 6.00 -2.97 7.45
CA SER A 472 6.30 -2.94 8.88
C SER A 472 5.97 -4.29 9.50
N ARG A 473 6.95 -5.20 9.47
CA ARG A 473 6.78 -6.58 9.93
C ARG A 473 7.05 -6.68 11.43
N VAL A 474 6.07 -7.10 12.22
CA VAL A 474 6.32 -7.50 13.62
C VAL A 474 7.08 -8.82 13.65
N VAL A 475 8.20 -8.85 14.38
CA VAL A 475 9.06 -10.02 14.46
C VAL A 475 9.11 -10.65 15.85
N ARG A 476 8.84 -9.89 16.92
CA ARG A 476 8.83 -10.39 18.32
C ARG A 476 7.81 -9.64 19.18
N LEU A 477 7.17 -10.35 20.10
CA LEU A 477 6.47 -9.76 21.24
C LEU A 477 7.46 -9.50 22.37
N LEU A 478 7.35 -8.34 23.01
CA LEU A 478 8.16 -7.97 24.17
C LEU A 478 7.38 -8.26 25.45
N LYS A 479 8.06 -8.83 26.45
CA LYS A 479 7.45 -9.20 27.73
C LYS A 479 8.27 -8.65 28.89
N ASP A 480 7.58 -8.30 29.96
CA ASP A 480 8.22 -7.99 31.24
C ASP A 480 8.61 -9.27 32.00
N PRO A 481 9.33 -9.17 33.14
CA PRO A 481 9.69 -10.34 33.95
C PRO A 481 8.51 -11.14 34.53
N SER A 482 7.31 -10.56 34.57
CA SER A 482 6.08 -11.27 34.99
C SER A 482 5.43 -12.06 33.86
N GLY A 483 5.91 -11.90 32.63
CA GLY A 483 5.35 -12.51 31.43
C GLY A 483 4.25 -11.68 30.75
N THR A 484 3.97 -10.47 31.22
CA THR A 484 3.00 -9.55 30.60
C THR A 484 3.59 -8.96 29.32
N VAL A 485 2.82 -8.92 28.24
CA VAL A 485 3.22 -8.26 26.98
C VAL A 485 3.29 -6.75 27.17
N THR A 486 4.38 -6.13 26.73
CA THR A 486 4.68 -4.70 26.90
C THR A 486 4.97 -3.96 25.60
N GLY A 487 4.82 -4.65 24.47
CA GLY A 487 5.03 -4.06 23.15
C GLY A 487 5.51 -5.07 22.11
N VAL A 488 6.04 -4.53 21.02
CA VAL A 488 6.51 -5.31 19.87
C VAL A 488 7.86 -4.79 19.36
N LEU A 489 8.66 -5.71 18.80
CA LEU A 489 9.77 -5.37 17.91
C LEU A 489 9.27 -5.42 16.47
N VAL A 490 9.47 -4.32 15.74
CA VAL A 490 9.10 -4.15 14.33
C VAL A 490 10.36 -4.11 13.49
N HIS A 491 10.32 -4.74 12.32
CA HIS A 491 11.26 -4.54 11.22
C HIS A 491 10.55 -3.73 10.13
N GLY A 492 10.85 -2.44 10.06
CA GLY A 492 10.49 -1.61 8.92
C GLY A 492 11.41 -1.92 7.75
N GLU A 493 10.86 -2.13 6.56
CA GLU A 493 11.63 -2.46 5.36
C GLU A 493 12.65 -1.36 5.01
N PHE A 494 12.31 -0.10 5.31
CA PHE A 494 13.13 1.06 4.98
C PHE A 494 13.81 1.66 6.22
N THR A 495 13.15 1.62 7.39
CA THR A 495 13.68 2.22 8.62
C THR A 495 14.37 1.23 9.57
N GLY A 496 14.36 -0.07 9.26
CA GLY A 496 15.02 -1.11 10.04
C GLY A 496 14.29 -1.45 11.34
N TYR A 497 15.04 -1.98 12.33
CA TYR A 497 14.47 -2.44 13.59
C TYR A 497 14.15 -1.31 14.57
N TYR A 498 12.94 -1.33 15.14
CA TYR A 498 12.56 -0.43 16.22
C TYR A 498 11.50 -1.03 17.16
N VAL A 499 11.46 -0.51 18.39
CA VAL A 499 10.50 -0.94 19.43
C VAL A 499 9.30 0.00 19.48
N ILE A 500 8.11 -0.58 19.55
CA ILE A 500 6.88 0.10 19.96
C ILE A 500 6.46 -0.46 21.32
N LYS A 501 6.37 0.39 22.33
CA LYS A 501 5.81 0.02 23.63
C LYS A 501 4.29 0.14 23.59
N ALA A 502 3.60 -0.87 24.12
CA ALA A 502 2.15 -0.89 24.21
C ALA A 502 1.67 -1.76 25.37
N ASP A 503 0.53 -1.39 25.95
CA ASP A 503 -0.07 -2.10 27.07
C ASP A 503 -0.79 -3.38 26.62
N ALA A 504 -1.29 -3.39 25.37
CA ALA A 504 -1.86 -4.57 24.75
C ALA A 504 -1.44 -4.74 23.28
N VAL A 505 -1.37 -6.00 22.84
CA VAL A 505 -1.09 -6.39 21.45
C VAL A 505 -2.19 -7.33 20.95
N ILE A 506 -2.72 -7.06 19.76
CA ILE A 506 -3.72 -7.88 19.08
C ILE A 506 -3.10 -8.50 17.83
N LEU A 507 -2.98 -9.82 17.80
CA LEU A 507 -2.52 -10.58 16.64
C LEU A 507 -3.71 -10.84 15.69
N ALA A 508 -3.73 -10.15 14.56
CA ALA A 508 -4.73 -10.27 13.49
C ALA A 508 -4.09 -10.63 12.14
N THR A 509 -3.08 -11.50 12.19
CA THR A 509 -2.11 -11.75 11.12
C THR A 509 -2.58 -12.68 10.00
N GLY A 510 -3.78 -13.24 10.12
CA GLY A 510 -4.29 -14.27 9.22
C GLY A 510 -3.56 -15.61 9.35
N GLY A 511 -3.80 -16.49 8.38
CA GLY A 511 -3.31 -17.87 8.38
C GLY A 511 -1.99 -18.10 7.64
N PHE A 512 -1.72 -19.37 7.31
CA PHE A 512 -0.46 -19.82 6.70
C PHE A 512 -0.63 -20.57 5.36
N SER A 513 -1.83 -20.49 4.74
CA SER A 513 -2.20 -21.21 3.51
C SER A 513 -1.31 -20.92 2.28
N ARG A 514 -0.59 -19.80 2.23
CA ARG A 514 0.35 -19.48 1.13
C ARG A 514 1.67 -20.26 1.26
N ASN A 515 2.05 -20.64 2.47
CA ASN A 515 3.30 -21.34 2.76
C ASN A 515 3.12 -22.85 2.53
N ASN A 516 3.21 -23.29 1.27
CA ASN A 516 2.99 -24.69 0.93
C ASN A 516 4.00 -25.64 1.59
N LYS A 517 5.18 -25.15 1.99
CA LYS A 517 6.13 -25.95 2.78
C LYS A 517 5.53 -26.31 4.15
N LEU A 518 5.08 -25.30 4.91
CA LEU A 518 4.43 -25.54 6.21
C LEU A 518 3.13 -26.32 6.06
N VAL A 519 2.32 -26.02 5.03
CA VAL A 519 1.10 -26.77 4.72
C VAL A 519 1.43 -28.25 4.45
N ALA A 520 2.45 -28.56 3.67
CA ALA A 520 2.84 -29.93 3.35
C ALA A 520 3.47 -30.68 4.53
N GLU A 521 4.09 -29.96 5.48
CA GLU A 521 4.58 -30.54 6.74
C GLU A 521 3.42 -30.99 7.63
N LEU A 522 2.30 -30.27 7.62
CA LEU A 522 1.10 -30.54 8.42
C LEU A 522 0.13 -31.51 7.73
N ASP A 523 -0.13 -31.33 6.44
CA ASP A 523 -0.88 -32.25 5.58
C ASP A 523 -0.13 -32.53 4.26
N PRO A 524 0.63 -33.64 4.19
CA PRO A 524 1.40 -34.03 3.01
C PRO A 524 0.58 -34.19 1.73
N LYS A 525 -0.75 -34.36 1.80
CA LYS A 525 -1.62 -34.48 0.61
C LYS A 525 -1.72 -33.18 -0.18
N LEU A 526 -1.47 -32.05 0.46
CA LEU A 526 -1.53 -30.71 -0.13
C LEU A 526 -0.17 -30.24 -0.68
N ALA A 527 0.86 -31.10 -0.64
CA ALA A 527 2.16 -30.79 -1.22
C ALA A 527 2.06 -30.48 -2.71
N GLY A 528 2.59 -29.33 -3.12
CA GLY A 528 2.58 -28.88 -4.51
C GLY A 528 1.26 -28.26 -5.00
N PHE A 529 0.21 -28.23 -4.17
CA PHE A 529 -1.03 -27.57 -4.54
C PHE A 529 -0.81 -26.06 -4.74
N LYS A 530 -1.57 -25.49 -5.70
CA LYS A 530 -1.73 -24.03 -5.79
C LYS A 530 -2.50 -23.52 -4.58
N ASN A 531 -2.61 -22.19 -4.46
CA ASN A 531 -3.32 -21.56 -3.37
C ASN A 531 -4.13 -20.35 -3.87
N THR A 532 -5.09 -19.94 -3.06
CA THR A 532 -5.99 -18.81 -3.32
C THR A 532 -5.62 -17.55 -2.53
N ASN A 533 -4.43 -17.53 -1.92
CA ASN A 533 -4.06 -16.59 -0.88
C ASN A 533 -3.16 -15.47 -1.40
N GLN A 534 -3.24 -14.32 -0.72
CA GLN A 534 -2.31 -13.23 -0.86
C GLN A 534 -0.87 -13.66 -0.46
N PRO A 535 0.18 -13.01 -0.99
CA PRO A 535 1.57 -13.42 -0.79
C PRO A 535 2.06 -13.49 0.66
N GLY A 536 1.49 -12.69 1.56
CA GLY A 536 1.89 -12.58 2.96
C GLY A 536 1.25 -13.58 3.92
N ALA A 537 0.34 -14.47 3.49
CA ALA A 537 -0.32 -15.44 4.37
C ALA A 537 0.56 -16.67 4.69
N THR A 538 1.68 -16.42 5.38
CA THR A 538 2.81 -17.37 5.51
C THR A 538 3.02 -17.97 6.90
N GLY A 539 2.24 -17.56 7.91
CA GLY A 539 2.33 -18.08 9.28
C GLY A 539 3.24 -17.30 10.23
N ASP A 540 3.77 -16.14 9.82
CA ASP A 540 4.68 -15.35 10.65
C ASP A 540 4.10 -15.00 12.03
N GLY A 541 2.82 -14.61 12.09
CA GLY A 541 2.16 -14.28 13.35
C GLY A 541 1.95 -15.48 14.28
N LEU A 542 1.79 -16.69 13.71
CA LEU A 542 1.74 -17.93 14.48
C LEU A 542 3.08 -18.19 15.16
N GLU A 543 4.18 -18.04 14.42
CA GLU A 543 5.54 -18.20 14.94
C GLU A 543 5.85 -17.13 16.01
N VAL A 544 5.45 -15.87 15.79
CA VAL A 544 5.57 -14.78 16.78
C VAL A 544 4.82 -15.13 18.08
N ALA A 545 3.61 -15.68 17.97
CA ALA A 545 2.82 -16.08 19.12
C ALA A 545 3.46 -17.26 19.88
N GLN A 546 3.90 -18.30 19.16
CA GLN A 546 4.55 -19.47 19.74
C GLN A 546 5.84 -19.10 20.48
N LEU A 547 6.67 -18.23 19.90
CA LEU A 547 7.88 -17.71 20.57
C LEU A 547 7.56 -16.90 21.83
N ALA A 548 6.36 -16.32 21.92
CA ALA A 548 5.89 -15.65 23.12
C ALA A 548 5.27 -16.61 24.16
N GLY A 549 5.17 -17.91 23.86
CA GLY A 549 4.62 -18.94 24.75
C GLY A 549 3.13 -19.22 24.54
N ALA A 550 2.53 -18.75 23.44
CA ALA A 550 1.13 -19.03 23.13
C ALA A 550 0.93 -20.48 22.70
N ALA A 551 -0.11 -21.11 23.24
CA ALA A 551 -0.57 -22.41 22.78
C ALA A 551 -1.26 -22.31 21.43
N THR A 552 -1.27 -23.43 20.71
CA THR A 552 -1.93 -23.56 19.41
C THR A 552 -2.82 -24.80 19.39
N ARG A 553 -3.80 -24.81 18.49
CA ARG A 553 -4.69 -25.97 18.27
C ARG A 553 -5.06 -26.10 16.81
N ASP A 554 -5.47 -27.31 16.42
CA ASP A 554 -6.12 -27.62 15.15
C ASP A 554 -5.27 -27.31 13.89
N LEU A 555 -3.93 -27.20 14.02
CA LEU A 555 -3.02 -26.78 12.93
C LEU A 555 -3.02 -27.75 11.74
N GLU A 556 -3.30 -29.02 11.98
CA GLU A 556 -3.39 -30.06 10.97
C GLU A 556 -4.61 -29.91 10.04
N TYR A 557 -5.61 -29.13 10.42
CA TYR A 557 -6.81 -28.94 9.63
C TYR A 557 -6.64 -27.77 8.66
N ILE A 558 -6.34 -28.12 7.41
CA ILE A 558 -6.10 -27.19 6.30
C ILE A 558 -7.13 -27.42 5.20
N GLN A 559 -7.87 -26.38 4.84
CA GLN A 559 -8.94 -26.46 3.86
C GLN A 559 -8.44 -26.12 2.45
N ALA A 560 -8.77 -27.00 1.50
CA ALA A 560 -8.74 -26.69 0.08
C ALA A 560 -10.09 -26.11 -0.38
N HIS A 561 -10.07 -25.03 -1.15
CA HIS A 561 -11.26 -24.57 -1.87
C HIS A 561 -11.47 -25.47 -3.09
N PRO A 562 -12.68 -26.00 -3.34
CA PRO A 562 -12.91 -26.95 -4.42
C PRO A 562 -12.80 -26.33 -5.82
N THR A 563 -13.10 -25.03 -5.94
CA THR A 563 -13.19 -24.34 -7.24
C THR A 563 -12.19 -23.20 -7.36
N TYR A 564 -11.00 -23.49 -7.89
CA TYR A 564 -9.97 -22.53 -8.29
C TYR A 564 -9.72 -22.67 -9.80
N SER A 565 -9.60 -21.55 -10.51
CA SER A 565 -9.31 -21.55 -11.95
C SER A 565 -7.81 -21.72 -12.19
N PRO A 566 -7.37 -22.84 -12.81
CA PRO A 566 -5.95 -23.03 -13.14
C PRO A 566 -5.47 -22.05 -14.21
N VAL A 567 -6.37 -21.56 -15.06
CA VAL A 567 -6.09 -20.55 -16.10
C VAL A 567 -5.90 -19.18 -15.46
N GLY A 568 -6.84 -18.76 -14.60
CA GLY A 568 -6.86 -17.41 -14.03
C GLY A 568 -5.96 -17.19 -12.83
N GLY A 569 -5.49 -18.25 -12.16
CA GLY A 569 -4.74 -18.12 -10.92
C GLY A 569 -5.60 -17.71 -9.71
N VAL A 570 -6.93 -17.85 -9.79
CA VAL A 570 -7.86 -17.26 -8.82
C VAL A 570 -8.94 -18.22 -8.32
N LEU A 571 -9.46 -17.94 -7.13
CA LEU A 571 -10.65 -18.60 -6.59
C LEU A 571 -11.88 -18.25 -7.43
N VAL A 572 -12.66 -19.26 -7.80
CA VAL A 572 -13.98 -19.10 -8.42
C VAL A 572 -15.03 -19.31 -7.34
N THR A 573 -15.84 -18.27 -7.08
CA THR A 573 -16.68 -18.19 -5.89
C THR A 573 -17.68 -19.34 -5.78
N GLU A 574 -17.81 -19.91 -4.59
CA GLU A 574 -18.82 -20.93 -4.27
C GLU A 574 -20.26 -20.43 -4.49
N ALA A 575 -20.47 -19.11 -4.45
CA ALA A 575 -21.75 -18.50 -4.76
C ALA A 575 -22.25 -18.80 -6.18
N ILE A 576 -21.38 -19.13 -7.15
CA ILE A 576 -21.83 -19.57 -8.49
C ILE A 576 -22.61 -20.89 -8.37
N ARG A 577 -22.11 -21.85 -7.58
CA ARG A 577 -22.82 -23.11 -7.27
C ARG A 577 -24.08 -22.83 -6.46
N GLY A 578 -23.98 -21.99 -5.42
CA GLY A 578 -25.11 -21.57 -4.58
C GLY A 578 -26.24 -20.89 -5.36
N ASN A 579 -25.92 -20.19 -6.45
CA ASN A 579 -26.90 -19.51 -7.31
C ASN A 579 -27.46 -20.39 -8.44
N GLY A 580 -26.98 -21.63 -8.62
CA GLY A 580 -27.61 -22.59 -9.54
C GLY A 580 -26.66 -23.36 -10.46
N ALA A 581 -25.38 -23.00 -10.52
CA ALA A 581 -24.43 -23.73 -11.36
C ALA A 581 -24.27 -25.19 -10.93
N ILE A 582 -23.92 -26.05 -11.89
CA ILE A 582 -23.60 -27.46 -11.68
C ILE A 582 -22.10 -27.72 -11.94
N LEU A 583 -21.60 -28.86 -11.46
CA LEU A 583 -20.25 -29.34 -11.75
C LEU A 583 -20.33 -30.55 -12.67
N VAL A 584 -19.60 -30.52 -13.78
CA VAL A 584 -19.54 -31.62 -14.75
C VAL A 584 -18.10 -32.08 -14.96
N ASN A 585 -17.91 -33.39 -15.08
CA ASN A 585 -16.62 -34.00 -15.39
C ASN A 585 -16.31 -33.94 -16.90
N ARG A 586 -15.17 -34.53 -17.31
CA ARG A 586 -14.73 -34.61 -18.71
C ARG A 586 -15.64 -35.44 -19.63
N ASN A 587 -16.58 -36.22 -19.06
CA ASN A 587 -17.60 -36.95 -19.82
C ASN A 587 -18.89 -36.14 -20.01
N GLY A 588 -18.98 -34.91 -19.49
CA GLY A 588 -20.19 -34.10 -19.52
C GLY A 588 -21.24 -34.51 -18.49
N GLU A 589 -20.85 -35.19 -17.41
CA GLU A 589 -21.74 -35.76 -16.40
C GLU A 589 -21.54 -35.08 -15.03
N ARG A 590 -22.62 -34.87 -14.29
CA ARG A 590 -22.55 -34.51 -12.86
C ARG A 590 -21.99 -35.68 -12.04
N PHE A 591 -21.33 -35.37 -10.93
CA PHE A 591 -20.67 -36.36 -10.08
C PHE A 591 -20.74 -36.07 -8.56
N VAL A 592 -21.34 -34.96 -8.15
CA VAL A 592 -21.38 -34.53 -6.75
C VAL A 592 -22.54 -33.56 -6.49
N ASN A 593 -23.04 -33.54 -5.26
CA ASN A 593 -23.86 -32.42 -4.76
C ASN A 593 -23.01 -31.15 -4.69
N GLU A 594 -23.31 -30.17 -5.54
CA GLU A 594 -22.47 -28.99 -5.71
C GLU A 594 -22.45 -28.04 -4.51
N ILE A 595 -23.36 -28.17 -3.55
CA ILE A 595 -23.40 -27.34 -2.32
C ILE A 595 -23.16 -28.17 -1.05
N THR A 596 -22.47 -29.31 -1.20
CA THR A 596 -21.90 -30.06 -0.08
C THR A 596 -20.73 -29.30 0.58
N THR A 597 -20.16 -29.86 1.66
CA THR A 597 -18.99 -29.29 2.33
C THR A 597 -17.74 -29.32 1.43
N ARG A 598 -16.84 -28.37 1.63
CA ARG A 598 -15.68 -28.14 0.73
C ARG A 598 -14.73 -29.34 0.67
N ASP A 599 -14.53 -30.03 1.78
CA ASP A 599 -13.75 -31.27 1.86
C ASP A 599 -14.30 -32.36 0.92
N LYS A 600 -15.62 -32.61 0.96
CA LYS A 600 -16.31 -33.57 0.09
C LYS A 600 -16.27 -33.14 -1.37
N ALA A 601 -16.53 -31.86 -1.65
CA ALA A 601 -16.48 -31.32 -3.01
C ALA A 601 -15.06 -31.42 -3.61
N ALA A 602 -14.03 -31.04 -2.85
CA ALA A 602 -12.64 -31.12 -3.31
C ALA A 602 -12.20 -32.57 -3.53
N ALA A 603 -12.55 -33.49 -2.63
CA ALA A 603 -12.28 -34.91 -2.79
C ALA A 603 -12.96 -35.50 -4.04
N ALA A 604 -14.22 -35.12 -4.30
CA ALA A 604 -14.95 -35.58 -5.48
C ALA A 604 -14.33 -35.09 -6.80
N ILE A 605 -13.83 -33.84 -6.82
CA ILE A 605 -13.15 -33.26 -7.99
C ILE A 605 -11.80 -33.94 -8.22
N LEU A 606 -10.99 -34.14 -7.18
CA LEU A 606 -9.69 -34.81 -7.29
C LEU A 606 -9.81 -36.28 -7.72
N ALA A 607 -10.96 -36.91 -7.49
CA ALA A 607 -11.25 -38.27 -7.97
C ALA A 607 -11.63 -38.34 -9.46
N GLN A 608 -11.91 -37.20 -10.12
CA GLN A 608 -12.17 -37.16 -11.56
C GLN A 608 -10.87 -37.24 -12.37
N GLU A 609 -10.98 -37.64 -13.63
CA GLU A 609 -9.84 -37.71 -14.55
C GLU A 609 -9.12 -36.34 -14.65
N GLY A 610 -7.81 -36.34 -14.40
CA GLY A 610 -6.98 -35.13 -14.44
C GLY A 610 -7.14 -34.17 -13.26
N GLY A 611 -8.08 -34.42 -12.33
CA GLY A 611 -8.31 -33.56 -11.17
C GLY A 611 -8.89 -32.17 -11.50
N ASN A 612 -9.39 -31.98 -12.73
CA ASN A 612 -10.00 -30.75 -13.22
C ASN A 612 -11.38 -31.04 -13.80
N VAL A 613 -12.35 -30.18 -13.50
CA VAL A 613 -13.75 -30.29 -13.92
C VAL A 613 -14.27 -28.94 -14.40
N TYR A 614 -15.49 -28.89 -14.91
CA TYR A 614 -16.12 -27.64 -15.34
C TYR A 614 -17.28 -27.25 -14.41
N LEU A 615 -17.27 -26.01 -13.94
CA LEU A 615 -18.51 -25.33 -13.52
C LEU A 615 -19.29 -24.98 -14.79
N VAL A 616 -20.58 -25.32 -14.83
CA VAL A 616 -21.48 -25.00 -15.96
C VAL A 616 -22.70 -24.25 -15.44
N PHE A 617 -23.05 -23.15 -16.11
CA PHE A 617 -24.19 -22.30 -15.76
C PHE A 617 -24.73 -21.56 -16.99
N ASP A 618 -25.87 -20.88 -16.83
CA ASP A 618 -26.58 -20.17 -17.89
C ASP A 618 -26.63 -18.65 -17.61
N ASP A 619 -27.24 -17.89 -18.51
CA ASP A 619 -27.33 -16.43 -18.39
C ASP A 619 -28.17 -15.97 -17.19
N ALA A 620 -29.15 -16.78 -16.75
CA ALA A 620 -29.93 -16.48 -15.55
C ALA A 620 -29.07 -16.55 -14.28
N VAL A 621 -28.15 -17.51 -14.19
CA VAL A 621 -27.16 -17.56 -13.10
C VAL A 621 -26.20 -16.38 -13.19
N ARG A 622 -25.70 -16.05 -14.39
CA ARG A 622 -24.82 -14.89 -14.63
C ARG A 622 -25.44 -13.59 -14.10
N GLN A 623 -26.67 -13.28 -14.53
CA GLN A 623 -27.37 -12.06 -14.15
C GLN A 623 -27.69 -12.00 -12.64
N SER A 624 -27.79 -13.15 -11.97
CA SER A 624 -28.09 -13.22 -10.54
C SER A 624 -26.89 -12.90 -9.63
N LEU A 625 -25.67 -12.85 -10.18
CA LEU A 625 -24.44 -12.71 -9.40
C LEU A 625 -23.41 -11.88 -10.18
N SER A 626 -23.40 -10.56 -9.95
CA SER A 626 -22.49 -9.62 -10.64
C SER A 626 -21.00 -9.97 -10.53
N LYS A 627 -20.60 -10.75 -9.51
CA LYS A 627 -19.22 -11.24 -9.41
C LYS A 627 -18.78 -12.08 -10.62
N ILE A 628 -19.72 -12.70 -11.36
CA ILE A 628 -19.42 -13.46 -12.58
C ILE A 628 -18.79 -12.56 -13.65
N GLU A 629 -19.19 -11.29 -13.75
CA GLU A 629 -18.61 -10.32 -14.69
C GLU A 629 -17.11 -10.13 -14.47
N SER A 630 -16.63 -10.22 -13.23
CA SER A 630 -15.18 -10.18 -12.96
C SER A 630 -14.45 -11.36 -13.58
N PHE A 631 -15.04 -12.55 -13.62
CA PHE A 631 -14.40 -13.72 -14.22
C PHE A 631 -14.45 -13.67 -15.75
N ILE A 632 -15.51 -13.09 -16.32
CA ILE A 632 -15.59 -12.80 -17.76
C ILE A 632 -14.49 -11.80 -18.14
N HIS A 633 -14.33 -10.73 -17.38
CA HIS A 633 -13.27 -9.73 -17.60
C HIS A 633 -11.85 -10.28 -17.44
N LEU A 634 -11.67 -11.33 -16.63
CA LEU A 634 -10.41 -12.07 -16.51
C LEU A 634 -10.17 -13.07 -17.65
N HIS A 635 -11.08 -13.19 -18.61
CA HIS A 635 -11.00 -14.12 -19.74
C HIS A 635 -10.87 -15.60 -19.33
N ILE A 636 -11.52 -15.99 -18.23
CA ILE A 636 -11.51 -17.39 -17.72
C ILE A 636 -12.85 -18.12 -17.87
N VAL A 637 -13.82 -17.46 -18.52
CA VAL A 637 -15.16 -18.00 -18.77
C VAL A 637 -15.28 -18.31 -20.26
N THR A 638 -15.60 -19.56 -20.59
CA THR A 638 -15.95 -19.96 -21.96
C THR A 638 -17.45 -19.76 -22.16
N GLU A 639 -17.84 -19.14 -23.26
CA GLU A 639 -19.24 -18.88 -23.64
C GLU A 639 -19.63 -19.72 -24.86
N GLY A 640 -20.84 -20.29 -24.84
CA GLY A 640 -21.45 -20.96 -25.98
C GLY A 640 -22.90 -20.54 -26.18
N GLY A 641 -23.28 -20.18 -27.41
CA GLY A 641 -24.65 -19.78 -27.74
C GLY A 641 -25.69 -20.91 -27.60
N SER A 642 -25.24 -22.16 -27.52
CA SER A 642 -26.03 -23.35 -27.17
C SER A 642 -25.19 -24.32 -26.35
N ILE A 643 -25.80 -25.37 -25.79
CA ILE A 643 -25.09 -26.41 -25.03
C ILE A 643 -24.09 -27.14 -25.92
N GLU A 644 -24.43 -27.39 -27.18
CA GLU A 644 -23.57 -28.05 -28.15
C GLU A 644 -22.34 -27.19 -28.47
N ILE A 645 -22.54 -25.89 -28.71
CA ILE A 645 -21.43 -24.96 -28.95
C ILE A 645 -20.53 -24.89 -27.73
N LEU A 646 -21.11 -24.77 -26.53
CA LEU A 646 -20.33 -24.76 -25.31
C LEU A 646 -19.50 -26.05 -25.17
N ALA A 647 -20.13 -27.21 -25.34
CA ALA A 647 -19.47 -28.50 -25.24
C ALA A 647 -18.30 -28.63 -26.22
N ASP A 648 -18.46 -28.18 -27.47
CA ASP A 648 -17.40 -28.17 -28.47
C ASP A 648 -16.22 -27.27 -28.04
N GLU A 649 -16.49 -26.06 -27.54
CA GLU A 649 -15.46 -25.12 -27.07
C GLU A 649 -14.65 -25.64 -25.88
N ILE A 650 -15.29 -26.37 -24.94
CA ILE A 650 -14.61 -26.96 -23.78
C ILE A 650 -14.19 -28.43 -23.98
N GLY A 651 -14.40 -28.98 -25.17
CA GLY A 651 -14.00 -30.34 -25.53
C GLY A 651 -14.74 -31.45 -24.76
N LEU A 652 -16.03 -31.27 -24.46
CA LEU A 652 -16.89 -32.29 -23.82
C LEU A 652 -17.83 -32.96 -24.84
N PRO A 653 -18.32 -34.18 -24.58
CA PRO A 653 -19.33 -34.81 -25.43
C PRO A 653 -20.66 -34.04 -25.37
N ALA A 654 -21.03 -33.34 -26.45
CA ALA A 654 -22.23 -32.50 -26.51
C ALA A 654 -23.52 -33.22 -26.10
N ALA A 655 -23.71 -34.46 -26.56
CA ALA A 655 -24.87 -35.28 -26.21
C ALA A 655 -24.97 -35.56 -24.71
N ASN A 656 -23.84 -35.81 -24.04
CA ASN A 656 -23.83 -36.08 -22.61
C ASN A 656 -24.11 -34.81 -21.81
N LEU A 657 -23.48 -33.68 -22.18
CA LEU A 657 -23.73 -32.40 -21.50
C LEU A 657 -25.19 -31.97 -21.63
N ALA A 658 -25.78 -32.10 -22.82
CA ALA A 658 -27.20 -31.81 -23.05
C ALA A 658 -28.12 -32.72 -22.23
N ALA A 659 -27.83 -34.01 -22.15
CA ALA A 659 -28.58 -34.95 -21.32
C ALA A 659 -28.48 -34.61 -19.83
N THR A 660 -27.28 -34.24 -19.35
CA THR A 660 -27.03 -33.82 -17.98
C THR A 660 -27.82 -32.56 -17.61
N ILE A 661 -27.81 -31.53 -18.44
CA ILE A 661 -28.54 -30.29 -18.20
C ILE A 661 -30.06 -30.55 -18.23
N THR A 662 -30.54 -31.37 -19.16
CA THR A 662 -31.96 -31.75 -19.24
C THR A 662 -32.41 -32.49 -17.98
N ALA A 663 -31.62 -33.45 -17.50
CA ALA A 663 -31.90 -34.19 -16.28
C ALA A 663 -31.90 -33.27 -15.05
N TYR A 664 -30.91 -32.38 -14.93
CA TYR A 664 -30.84 -31.41 -13.85
C TYR A 664 -32.07 -30.49 -13.83
N ASN A 665 -32.49 -29.95 -14.97
CA ASN A 665 -33.69 -29.10 -15.04
C ASN A 665 -34.95 -29.88 -14.62
N GLY A 666 -35.04 -31.18 -14.96
CA GLY A 666 -36.11 -32.04 -14.45
C GLY A 666 -36.10 -32.20 -12.92
N PHE A 667 -34.93 -32.23 -12.28
CA PHE A 667 -34.82 -32.22 -10.82
C PHE A 667 -35.23 -30.87 -10.21
N VAL A 668 -34.89 -29.76 -10.86
CA VAL A 668 -35.33 -28.41 -10.45
C VAL A 668 -36.86 -28.34 -10.47
N GLU A 669 -37.49 -28.79 -11.56
CA GLU A 669 -38.96 -28.82 -11.70
C GLU A 669 -39.61 -29.72 -10.63
N ALA A 670 -39.01 -30.88 -10.34
CA ALA A 670 -39.49 -31.80 -9.32
C ALA A 670 -39.28 -31.29 -7.87
N GLY A 671 -38.35 -30.34 -7.68
CA GLY A 671 -37.93 -29.87 -6.36
C GLY A 671 -37.05 -30.87 -5.58
N GLU A 672 -36.54 -31.92 -6.24
CA GLU A 672 -35.75 -32.98 -5.63
C GLU A 672 -34.68 -33.50 -6.60
N ASP A 673 -33.40 -33.45 -6.19
CA ASP A 673 -32.27 -34.02 -6.93
C ASP A 673 -32.10 -35.50 -6.61
N ALA A 674 -32.75 -36.35 -7.41
CA ALA A 674 -32.66 -37.80 -7.28
C ALA A 674 -31.27 -38.38 -7.60
N GLN A 675 -30.34 -37.57 -8.14
CA GLN A 675 -29.02 -38.04 -8.55
C GLN A 675 -27.97 -37.88 -7.45
N PHE A 676 -27.93 -36.72 -6.79
CA PHE A 676 -26.90 -36.41 -5.79
C PHE A 676 -27.44 -35.77 -4.51
N GLU A 677 -28.76 -35.69 -4.32
CA GLU A 677 -29.38 -35.15 -3.11
C GLU A 677 -28.95 -33.69 -2.83
N ARG A 678 -28.76 -32.90 -3.89
CA ARG A 678 -28.58 -31.45 -3.78
C ARG A 678 -29.83 -30.82 -3.13
N PRO A 679 -29.72 -30.21 -1.93
CA PRO A 679 -30.89 -29.82 -1.15
C PRO A 679 -31.54 -28.50 -1.59
N ASP A 680 -30.88 -27.73 -2.45
CA ASP A 680 -31.37 -26.44 -2.94
C ASP A 680 -31.08 -26.30 -4.44
N LEU A 681 -32.15 -26.10 -5.21
CA LEU A 681 -32.19 -26.11 -6.68
C LEU A 681 -32.79 -24.79 -7.17
N PRO A 682 -32.06 -23.66 -7.06
CA PRO A 682 -32.65 -22.33 -7.14
C PRO A 682 -33.04 -21.89 -8.56
N ARG A 683 -32.48 -22.53 -9.60
CA ARG A 683 -32.65 -22.14 -11.01
C ARG A 683 -32.51 -23.34 -11.93
N GLU A 684 -33.35 -23.36 -12.96
CA GLU A 684 -33.10 -24.16 -14.17
C GLU A 684 -31.94 -23.53 -14.96
N LEU A 685 -31.21 -24.35 -15.70
CA LEU A 685 -30.19 -23.93 -16.66
C LEU A 685 -30.77 -24.00 -18.07
N ALA A 686 -31.56 -22.99 -18.43
CA ALA A 686 -32.37 -22.98 -19.66
C ALA A 686 -32.23 -21.68 -20.48
N THR A 687 -31.47 -20.70 -19.98
CA THR A 687 -31.35 -19.37 -20.58
C THR A 687 -30.00 -19.22 -21.28
N ALA A 688 -29.97 -19.40 -22.60
CA ALA A 688 -28.76 -19.14 -23.39
C ALA A 688 -28.35 -17.65 -23.33
N PRO A 689 -27.05 -17.33 -23.47
CA PRO A 689 -25.93 -18.26 -23.67
C PRO A 689 -25.57 -19.08 -22.43
N TYR A 690 -24.79 -20.14 -22.64
CA TYR A 690 -24.27 -21.02 -21.60
C TYR A 690 -22.79 -20.77 -21.36
N TYR A 691 -22.36 -21.02 -20.13
CA TYR A 691 -21.02 -20.67 -19.67
C TYR A 691 -20.34 -21.85 -18.99
N ALA A 692 -19.02 -21.93 -19.13
CA ALA A 692 -18.20 -22.87 -18.40
C ALA A 692 -16.93 -22.22 -17.84
N ILE A 693 -16.48 -22.72 -16.68
CA ILE A 693 -15.19 -22.36 -16.07
C ILE A 693 -14.48 -23.65 -15.64
N GLU A 694 -13.26 -23.88 -16.13
CA GLU A 694 -12.43 -24.99 -15.66
C GLU A 694 -11.96 -24.71 -14.23
N VAL A 695 -12.12 -25.71 -13.35
CA VAL A 695 -11.80 -25.59 -11.94
C VAL A 695 -11.13 -26.84 -11.37
N THR A 696 -10.26 -26.62 -10.39
CA THR A 696 -9.59 -27.66 -9.59
C THR A 696 -9.41 -27.18 -8.14
N PRO A 697 -9.19 -28.06 -7.15
CA PRO A 697 -8.98 -27.61 -5.78
C PRO A 697 -7.63 -26.92 -5.55
N ALA A 698 -7.60 -25.96 -4.62
CA ALA A 698 -6.38 -25.25 -4.22
C ALA A 698 -6.41 -24.93 -2.71
N VAL A 699 -5.24 -24.85 -2.06
CA VAL A 699 -5.11 -24.50 -0.64
C VAL A 699 -5.72 -23.13 -0.37
N HIS A 700 -6.50 -23.01 0.71
CA HIS A 700 -7.36 -21.85 0.91
C HIS A 700 -7.33 -21.26 2.31
N HIS A 701 -7.51 -22.06 3.35
CA HIS A 701 -7.66 -21.55 4.71
C HIS A 701 -7.08 -22.53 5.72
N THR A 702 -6.51 -22.01 6.81
CA THR A 702 -5.96 -22.80 7.91
C THR A 702 -6.85 -22.62 9.13
N MET A 703 -7.56 -23.67 9.54
CA MET A 703 -8.56 -23.57 10.62
C MET A 703 -7.91 -23.53 12.00
N GLY A 704 -6.71 -24.09 12.13
CA GLY A 704 -5.90 -24.02 13.34
C GLY A 704 -5.10 -22.74 13.46
N GLY A 705 -4.69 -22.46 14.70
CA GLY A 705 -3.93 -21.28 15.04
C GLY A 705 -3.77 -21.13 16.55
N VAL A 706 -3.57 -19.89 16.98
CA VAL A 706 -3.41 -19.52 18.40
C VAL A 706 -4.68 -19.84 19.19
N LEU A 707 -4.51 -20.48 20.36
CA LEU A 707 -5.59 -20.78 21.27
C LEU A 707 -6.06 -19.49 21.99
N ILE A 708 -7.36 -19.21 21.90
CA ILE A 708 -8.01 -18.08 22.58
C ILE A 708 -9.18 -18.54 23.47
N ASP A 709 -9.61 -17.69 24.39
CA ASP A 709 -10.94 -17.81 25.00
C ASP A 709 -12.00 -16.96 24.29
N THR A 710 -13.23 -16.97 24.80
CA THR A 710 -14.36 -16.19 24.29
C THR A 710 -14.17 -14.67 24.40
N GLY A 711 -13.21 -14.19 25.18
CA GLY A 711 -12.80 -12.78 25.25
C GLY A 711 -11.58 -12.48 24.36
N THR A 712 -11.21 -13.39 23.45
CA THR A 712 -10.08 -13.29 22.50
C THR A 712 -8.69 -13.25 23.15
N ARG A 713 -8.59 -13.55 24.45
CA ARG A 713 -7.31 -13.56 25.18
C ARG A 713 -6.53 -14.81 24.79
N VAL A 714 -5.26 -14.62 24.44
CA VAL A 714 -4.37 -15.73 24.07
C VAL A 714 -4.02 -16.55 25.30
N LYS A 715 -4.07 -17.88 25.16
CA LYS A 715 -3.69 -18.82 26.21
C LYS A 715 -2.29 -19.41 25.98
N ASP A 716 -1.59 -19.70 27.07
CA ASP A 716 -0.38 -20.52 27.06
C ASP A 716 -0.71 -22.04 27.11
N GLU A 717 0.33 -22.87 27.08
CA GLU A 717 0.23 -24.34 27.12
C GLU A 717 -0.40 -24.87 28.43
N ASP A 718 -0.34 -24.09 29.51
CA ASP A 718 -0.97 -24.43 30.80
C ASP A 718 -2.45 -23.98 30.86
N GLY A 719 -2.93 -23.31 29.81
CA GLY A 719 -4.30 -22.79 29.71
C GLY A 719 -4.53 -21.44 30.40
N ASN A 720 -3.47 -20.79 30.90
CA ASN A 720 -3.56 -19.46 31.50
C ASN A 720 -3.56 -18.39 30.40
N THR A 721 -4.19 -17.25 30.66
CA THR A 721 -4.17 -16.11 29.73
C THR A 721 -2.81 -15.40 29.79
N ILE A 722 -2.19 -15.17 28.64
CA ILE A 722 -1.01 -14.31 28.50
C ILE A 722 -1.47 -12.86 28.60
N ARG A 723 -1.09 -12.18 29.69
CA ARG A 723 -1.55 -10.82 29.98
C ARG A 723 -1.11 -9.84 28.89
N GLY A 724 -2.04 -9.00 28.43
CA GLY A 724 -1.82 -8.02 27.37
C GLY A 724 -1.82 -8.59 25.95
N LEU A 725 -2.09 -9.90 25.76
CA LEU A 725 -2.07 -10.54 24.44
C LEU A 725 -3.46 -11.04 24.01
N TYR A 726 -3.88 -10.60 22.83
CA TYR A 726 -5.13 -10.96 22.19
C TYR A 726 -4.88 -11.47 20.77
N ALA A 727 -5.80 -12.25 20.21
CA ALA A 727 -5.75 -12.67 18.81
C ALA A 727 -7.15 -12.80 18.21
N ALA A 728 -7.28 -12.54 16.91
CA ALA A 728 -8.56 -12.59 16.20
C ALA A 728 -8.42 -13.04 14.74
N GLY A 729 -9.47 -13.66 14.21
CA GLY A 729 -9.56 -14.12 12.82
C GLY A 729 -8.77 -15.41 12.56
N GLU A 730 -8.34 -15.62 11.32
CA GLU A 730 -7.62 -16.83 10.87
C GLU A 730 -6.26 -17.04 11.56
N ALA A 731 -5.79 -16.08 12.38
CA ALA A 731 -4.64 -16.31 13.26
C ALA A 731 -4.96 -17.29 14.41
N THR A 732 -6.24 -17.55 14.68
CA THR A 732 -6.74 -18.31 15.83
C THR A 732 -7.22 -19.70 15.43
N GLY A 733 -7.18 -20.64 16.39
CA GLY A 733 -7.71 -21.99 16.25
C GLY A 733 -8.96 -22.22 17.11
N GLY A 734 -9.79 -23.20 16.71
CA GLY A 734 -10.95 -23.65 17.48
C GLY A 734 -12.31 -23.17 16.99
N VAL A 735 -12.40 -22.02 16.33
CA VAL A 735 -13.70 -21.51 15.82
C VAL A 735 -14.31 -22.44 14.76
N HIS A 736 -13.47 -23.00 13.88
CA HIS A 736 -13.93 -23.69 12.66
C HIS A 736 -13.77 -25.21 12.68
N GLY A 737 -13.16 -25.78 13.74
CA GLY A 737 -12.92 -27.22 13.85
C GLY A 737 -12.15 -27.76 12.64
N ALA A 738 -12.54 -28.96 12.18
CA ALA A 738 -11.84 -29.64 11.10
C ALA A 738 -12.18 -29.13 9.69
N ASN A 739 -13.24 -28.34 9.52
CA ASN A 739 -13.64 -27.81 8.23
C ASN A 739 -14.52 -26.55 8.36
N ARG A 740 -14.06 -25.44 7.79
CA ARG A 740 -14.78 -24.16 7.83
C ARG A 740 -15.91 -24.08 6.80
N LEU A 741 -17.10 -23.64 7.21
CA LEU A 741 -18.19 -23.31 6.28
C LEU A 741 -17.90 -22.05 5.44
N GLY A 742 -18.41 -22.04 4.20
CA GLY A 742 -18.37 -20.85 3.33
C GLY A 742 -19.09 -19.68 3.99
N GLY A 743 -18.42 -18.53 4.11
CA GLY A 743 -18.96 -17.30 4.74
C GLY A 743 -18.66 -17.13 6.23
N ASN A 744 -18.29 -18.19 6.96
CA ASN A 744 -17.97 -18.09 8.39
C ASN A 744 -16.69 -17.30 8.67
N ALA A 745 -15.70 -17.27 7.76
CA ALA A 745 -14.46 -16.52 7.98
C ALA A 745 -14.69 -15.01 8.09
N ILE A 746 -15.57 -14.43 7.27
CA ILE A 746 -15.86 -12.99 7.38
C ILE A 746 -16.67 -12.72 8.65
N SER A 747 -17.59 -13.62 9.03
CA SER A 747 -18.33 -13.50 10.29
C SER A 747 -17.40 -13.51 11.51
N ASP A 748 -16.42 -14.41 11.49
CA ASP A 748 -15.37 -14.57 12.50
C ASP A 748 -14.52 -13.31 12.62
N ILE A 749 -13.85 -12.88 11.54
CA ILE A 749 -12.91 -11.75 11.62
C ILE A 749 -13.58 -10.46 12.11
N ILE A 750 -14.85 -10.24 11.76
CA ILE A 750 -15.58 -9.05 12.18
C ILE A 750 -15.99 -9.16 13.65
N THR A 751 -16.54 -10.31 14.04
CA THR A 751 -17.01 -10.54 15.42
C THR A 751 -15.85 -10.55 16.40
N PHE A 752 -14.84 -11.40 16.16
CA PHE A 752 -13.70 -11.54 17.05
C PHE A 752 -12.73 -10.36 16.95
N GLY A 753 -12.58 -9.73 15.78
CA GLY A 753 -11.79 -8.51 15.64
C GLY A 753 -12.36 -7.36 16.47
N ARG A 754 -13.67 -7.09 16.34
CA ARG A 754 -14.37 -6.07 17.14
C ARG A 754 -14.30 -6.37 18.65
N LEU A 755 -14.46 -7.63 19.02
CA LEU A 755 -14.36 -8.04 20.42
C LEU A 755 -12.94 -7.83 20.98
N ALA A 756 -11.91 -8.25 20.23
CA ALA A 756 -10.52 -8.08 20.64
C ALA A 756 -10.13 -6.61 20.86
N GLY A 757 -10.55 -5.72 19.96
CA GLY A 757 -10.31 -4.28 20.14
C GLY A 757 -11.00 -3.71 21.38
N THR A 758 -12.22 -4.15 21.66
CA THR A 758 -12.98 -3.70 22.84
C THR A 758 -12.37 -4.23 24.15
N GLU A 759 -12.06 -5.52 24.22
CA GLU A 759 -11.46 -6.18 25.39
C GLU A 759 -10.06 -5.63 25.69
N ALA A 760 -9.24 -5.44 24.64
CA ALA A 760 -7.92 -4.82 24.80
C ALA A 760 -8.04 -3.38 25.32
N ALA A 761 -8.98 -2.58 24.80
CA ALA A 761 -9.19 -1.22 25.29
C ALA A 761 -9.72 -1.16 26.73
N MET A 762 -10.53 -2.13 27.15
CA MET A 762 -10.93 -2.28 28.55
C MET A 762 -9.74 -2.64 29.44
N TYR A 763 -8.90 -3.58 29.00
CA TYR A 763 -7.68 -3.93 29.71
C TYR A 763 -6.74 -2.73 29.90
N VAL A 764 -6.54 -1.91 28.87
CA VAL A 764 -5.74 -0.67 28.98
C VAL A 764 -6.34 0.31 29.99
N LYS A 765 -7.66 0.47 30.05
CA LYS A 765 -8.28 1.41 30.99
C LYS A 765 -8.16 0.98 32.46
N ASP A 766 -8.09 -0.32 32.69
CA ASP A 766 -8.03 -0.91 34.02
C ASP A 766 -6.60 -0.98 34.60
N ASN A 767 -5.57 -0.71 33.78
CA ASN A 767 -4.15 -0.75 34.16
C ASN A 767 -3.47 0.60 33.87
#